data_AF-A0A091K7F0-F1
#
_entry.id   AF-A0A091K7F0-F1
#
_cell.length_a   1.000
_cell.length_b   1.000
_cell.length_c   1.000
_cell.angle_alpha   90.00
_cell.angle_beta   90.00
_cell.angle_gamma   90.00
#
_symmetry.space_group_name_H-M   'P 1'
#
loop_
_entity.id
_entity.type
_entity.pdbx_description
1 polymer ?
#
loop_
_entity_poly.entity_id
_entity_poly.type
_entity_poly.pdbx_seq_one_letter_code
_entity_poly.pdbx_strand_id
1 'polypeptide(L)'
;IYEEVMPCDRMELSQRLAVDELITTEASYVHNIQLCVSDIRAHLQKKQLPDLDLEGLFSNTDDILHVSRRFLKGLEATATQGHDQLLCISALFQEFKEEMETIYKIYCASYDHALLLVESYCKDPRLQAEILDTLKATVPHTGVSDLSFFLVMPVQRITKYPLLLGKILENTPSSASARPALQAAVHAMTQLNANINEYKRRREVATKYTKAEHLTLRDRLARLNTHSIAKKTTRLSRLFMHEAGIVAKTEDREYDDLEEKFQYVVSSVAALKENVASYLGHLEEGPAQQYRRFAQHLHHAALPEFKRRLDRLVWQPLCSLSDMLVGPQQLVKKRLDKLLDYEEIQERKREVGSVTYEEEAAMNTYLAINALLVAEIPRFNQLALQLLGQIVCSLSALQRDLAAQVLHQAEKELEQMPHGRMPLPSFWKMMEDTLQQLGAQLRTFCQTFETVTPSPVTLPLNPAEERKVLSLVSKHGPDKLYQVTSNISGSKDLDLTLQRGQIVALLQSVDTKGNTSRWLVDAGGPRGFVPAGKLQPYCLAQSQQPGMQMPALESSAERRRHSCASLQAPRPQVATFTPAFQVVAGFSFAARSPQEVSLQAGQPVLVLEPHDKKGSKEWSLVEVNGQRGYVPSSYLLTVPAQEPVGWSLPV
;
A
#
# COMPACT_ATOMS: atom_id res chain seq x y z
N ILE A 1 34.97 59.36 -56.56
CA ILE A 1 34.14 60.01 -55.52
C ILE A 1 33.47 58.87 -54.79
N TYR A 2 34.04 58.47 -53.65
CA TYR A 2 33.40 57.53 -52.74
C TYR A 2 32.37 58.34 -51.96
N GLU A 3 31.08 58.08 -52.15
CA GLU A 3 30.03 58.62 -51.29
C GLU A 3 30.25 58.08 -49.87
N GLU A 4 30.64 58.97 -48.95
CA GLU A 4 30.58 58.70 -47.51
C GLU A 4 29.11 58.52 -47.14
N VAL A 5 28.69 57.26 -46.98
CA VAL A 5 27.39 56.90 -46.41
C VAL A 5 27.29 57.55 -45.03
N MET A 6 26.32 58.44 -44.86
CA MET A 6 26.11 59.17 -43.61
C MET A 6 25.81 58.19 -42.47
N PRO A 7 26.23 58.46 -41.21
CA PRO A 7 26.02 57.55 -40.08
C PRO A 7 24.56 57.15 -39.83
N CYS A 8 23.60 58.02 -40.20
CA CYS A 8 22.16 57.77 -40.10
C CYS A 8 21.70 56.66 -41.05
N ASP A 9 22.14 56.71 -42.31
CA ASP A 9 21.77 55.74 -43.34
C ASP A 9 22.33 54.34 -43.04
N ARG A 10 23.51 54.29 -42.40
CA ARG A 10 24.14 53.04 -41.97
C ARG A 10 23.33 52.34 -40.87
N MET A 11 22.82 53.09 -39.90
CA MET A 11 22.04 52.56 -38.78
C MET A 11 20.67 52.05 -39.25
N GLU A 12 19.99 52.79 -40.13
CA GLU A 12 18.74 52.35 -40.75
C GLU A 12 18.93 51.09 -41.60
N LEU A 13 20.02 51.00 -42.37
CA LEU A 13 20.35 49.79 -43.12
C LEU A 13 20.60 48.60 -42.19
N SER A 14 21.37 48.79 -41.11
CA SER A 14 21.61 47.73 -40.11
C SER A 14 20.32 47.28 -39.41
N GLN A 15 19.39 48.20 -39.14
CA GLN A 15 18.07 47.87 -38.59
C GLN A 15 17.26 47.01 -39.57
N ARG A 16 17.18 47.41 -40.85
CA ARG A 16 16.47 46.64 -41.89
C ARG A 16 17.05 45.24 -42.05
N LEU A 17 18.38 45.11 -42.11
CA LEU A 17 19.05 43.81 -42.18
C LEU A 17 18.77 42.93 -40.95
N ALA A 18 18.65 43.51 -39.75
CA ALA A 18 18.28 42.75 -38.55
C ALA A 18 16.83 42.26 -38.58
N VAL A 19 15.91 43.05 -39.13
CA VAL A 19 14.51 42.64 -39.36
C VAL A 19 14.43 41.55 -40.43
N ASP A 20 15.15 41.70 -41.54
CA ASP A 20 15.21 40.70 -42.61
C ASP A 20 15.80 39.38 -42.10
N GLU A 21 16.82 39.44 -41.25
CA GLU A 21 17.39 38.26 -40.58
C GLU A 21 16.34 37.56 -39.71
N LEU A 22 15.55 38.28 -38.91
CA LEU A 22 14.49 37.70 -38.09
C LEU A 22 13.49 36.91 -38.94
N ILE A 23 12.99 37.53 -40.02
CA ILE A 23 11.97 36.95 -40.91
C ILE A 23 12.54 35.77 -41.70
N THR A 24 13.71 35.95 -42.33
CA THR A 24 14.35 34.92 -43.16
C THR A 24 14.74 33.70 -42.34
N THR A 25 15.24 33.91 -41.12
CA THR A 25 15.58 32.81 -40.22
C THR A 25 14.34 32.14 -39.61
N GLU A 26 13.20 32.84 -39.46
CA GLU A 26 11.92 32.20 -39.09
C GLU A 26 11.40 31.34 -40.23
N ALA A 27 11.43 31.82 -41.47
CA ALA A 27 11.00 31.06 -42.65
C ALA A 27 11.84 29.76 -42.79
N SER A 28 13.16 29.89 -42.63
CA SER A 28 14.07 28.74 -42.64
C SER A 28 13.79 27.77 -41.48
N TYR A 29 13.51 28.28 -40.28
CA TYR A 29 13.15 27.44 -39.14
C TYR A 29 11.85 26.67 -39.36
N VAL A 30 10.78 27.36 -39.78
CA VAL A 30 9.48 26.74 -40.10
C VAL A 30 9.62 25.68 -41.19
N HIS A 31 10.43 25.95 -42.22
CA HIS A 31 10.71 24.97 -43.26
C HIS A 31 11.40 23.71 -42.71
N ASN A 32 12.42 23.86 -41.86
CA ASN A 32 13.12 22.71 -41.29
C ASN A 32 12.26 21.89 -40.31
N ILE A 33 11.42 22.55 -39.50
CA ILE A 33 10.45 21.83 -38.65
C ILE A 33 9.40 21.12 -39.51
N GLN A 34 8.97 21.73 -40.61
CA GLN A 34 8.07 21.09 -41.56
C GLN A 34 8.69 19.81 -42.15
N LEU A 35 9.95 19.84 -42.56
CA LEU A 35 10.67 18.64 -43.02
C LEU A 35 10.75 17.57 -41.93
N CYS A 36 11.04 17.97 -40.70
CA CYS A 36 11.10 17.08 -39.54
C CYS A 36 9.77 16.34 -39.30
N VAL A 37 8.65 17.09 -39.31
CA VAL A 37 7.32 16.59 -38.93
C VAL A 37 6.60 15.89 -40.08
N SER A 38 6.63 16.47 -41.28
CA SER A 38 5.83 16.00 -42.41
C SER A 38 6.56 15.03 -43.31
N ASP A 39 7.89 15.08 -43.34
CA ASP A 39 8.69 14.17 -44.17
C ASP A 39 9.37 13.12 -43.30
N ILE A 40 10.32 13.49 -42.44
CA ILE A 40 11.13 12.54 -41.66
C ILE A 40 10.26 11.63 -40.79
N ARG A 41 9.44 12.22 -39.91
CA ARG A 41 8.56 11.46 -39.01
C ARG A 41 7.57 10.59 -39.77
N ALA A 42 6.96 11.12 -40.83
CA ALA A 42 5.99 10.37 -41.64
C ALA A 42 6.62 9.17 -42.35
N HIS A 43 7.87 9.28 -42.82
CA HIS A 43 8.60 8.17 -43.42
C HIS A 43 8.99 7.11 -42.37
N LEU A 44 9.48 7.52 -41.21
CA LEU A 44 9.78 6.58 -40.11
C LEU A 44 8.53 5.84 -39.64
N GLN A 45 7.39 6.54 -39.56
CA GLN A 45 6.11 5.93 -39.20
C GLN A 45 5.66 4.87 -40.21
N LYS A 46 5.85 5.11 -41.52
CA LYS A 46 5.54 4.12 -42.57
C LYS A 46 6.38 2.85 -42.46
N LYS A 47 7.61 2.94 -41.94
CA LYS A 47 8.51 1.79 -41.75
C LYS A 47 8.09 0.87 -40.60
N GLN A 48 7.22 1.31 -39.69
CA GLN A 48 6.68 0.52 -38.56
C GLN A 48 7.78 -0.22 -37.77
N LEU A 49 8.85 0.49 -37.43
CA LEU A 49 9.99 -0.08 -36.70
C LEU A 49 9.57 -0.33 -35.23
N PRO A 50 9.56 -1.58 -34.73
CA PRO A 50 8.94 -1.93 -33.45
C PRO A 50 9.63 -1.32 -32.22
N ASP A 51 10.91 -0.97 -32.33
CA ASP A 51 11.71 -0.40 -31.23
C ASP A 51 11.89 1.12 -31.34
N LEU A 52 11.22 1.75 -32.32
CA LEU A 52 11.30 3.18 -32.56
C LEU A 52 10.13 3.90 -31.87
N ASP A 53 10.46 4.69 -30.85
CA ASP A 53 9.51 5.54 -30.12
C ASP A 53 9.41 6.90 -30.81
N LEU A 54 8.46 7.02 -31.74
CA LEU A 54 8.20 8.26 -32.46
C LEU A 54 7.58 9.35 -31.56
N GLU A 55 6.78 8.97 -30.56
CA GLU A 55 6.15 9.93 -29.65
C GLU A 55 7.20 10.56 -28.73
N GLY A 56 8.10 9.76 -28.16
CA GLY A 56 9.22 10.24 -27.36
C GLY A 56 10.21 11.07 -28.18
N LEU A 57 10.46 10.71 -29.44
CA LEU A 57 11.42 11.38 -30.31
C LEU A 57 10.93 12.74 -30.84
N PHE A 58 9.66 12.82 -31.26
CA PHE A 58 9.11 14.02 -31.89
C PHE A 58 8.20 14.84 -30.96
N SER A 59 7.82 14.33 -29.79
CA SER A 59 7.04 15.04 -28.76
C SER A 59 5.87 15.85 -29.37
N ASN A 60 5.69 17.12 -28.98
CA ASN A 60 4.68 18.03 -29.50
C ASN A 60 5.17 18.89 -30.68
N THR A 61 6.00 18.35 -31.58
CA THR A 61 6.50 19.11 -32.76
C THR A 61 5.41 19.61 -33.71
N ASP A 62 4.24 18.97 -33.77
CA ASP A 62 3.09 19.47 -34.55
C ASP A 62 2.61 20.83 -34.03
N ASP A 63 2.51 20.97 -32.70
CA ASP A 63 2.07 22.21 -32.06
C ASP A 63 3.11 23.32 -32.26
N ILE A 64 4.40 22.99 -32.16
CA ILE A 64 5.53 23.89 -32.47
C ILE A 64 5.43 24.41 -33.90
N LEU A 65 5.22 23.50 -34.86
CA LEU A 65 5.06 23.85 -36.26
C LEU A 65 3.84 24.74 -36.49
N HIS A 66 2.72 24.45 -35.83
CA HIS A 66 1.49 25.22 -35.96
C HIS A 66 1.68 26.68 -35.48
N VAL A 67 2.22 26.87 -34.27
CA VAL A 67 2.45 28.22 -33.72
C VAL A 67 3.47 28.98 -34.55
N SER A 68 4.57 28.35 -34.96
CA SER A 68 5.63 29.01 -35.73
C SER A 68 5.19 29.40 -37.14
N ARG A 69 4.31 28.62 -37.79
CA ARG A 69 3.71 29.03 -39.08
C ARG A 69 2.82 30.27 -38.95
N ARG A 70 1.99 30.34 -37.90
CA ARG A 70 1.15 31.50 -37.64
C ARG A 70 1.99 32.73 -37.33
N PHE A 71 3.03 32.54 -36.52
CA PHE A 71 3.98 33.59 -36.18
C PHE A 71 4.73 34.12 -37.42
N LEU A 72 5.24 33.23 -38.28
CA LEU A 72 5.87 33.59 -39.56
C LEU A 72 4.93 34.42 -40.45
N LYS A 73 3.67 33.99 -40.63
CA LYS A 73 2.68 34.75 -41.40
C LYS A 73 2.46 36.15 -40.83
N GLY A 74 2.42 36.26 -39.50
CA GLY A 74 2.35 37.55 -38.81
C GLY A 74 3.57 38.43 -39.11
N LEU A 75 4.78 37.86 -39.02
CA LEU A 75 6.02 38.56 -39.31
C LEU A 75 6.08 39.04 -40.77
N GLU A 76 5.73 38.20 -41.74
CA GLU A 76 5.67 38.54 -43.16
C GLU A 76 4.66 39.68 -43.43
N ALA A 77 3.51 39.68 -42.74
CA ALA A 77 2.52 40.74 -42.87
C ALA A 77 3.05 42.11 -42.38
N THR A 78 3.98 42.14 -41.40
CA THR A 78 4.57 43.39 -40.90
C THR A 78 5.39 44.14 -41.95
N ALA A 79 5.93 43.44 -42.96
CA ALA A 79 6.72 44.05 -44.03
C ALA A 79 5.93 45.10 -44.84
N THR A 80 4.60 45.02 -44.83
CA THR A 80 3.71 45.97 -45.52
C THR A 80 3.41 47.25 -44.72
N GLN A 81 3.86 47.34 -43.46
CA GLN A 81 3.44 48.38 -42.51
C GLN A 81 4.35 49.62 -42.50
N GLY A 82 5.38 49.67 -43.37
CA GLY A 82 6.25 50.85 -43.51
C GLY A 82 6.88 51.30 -42.20
N HIS A 83 6.62 52.55 -41.79
CA HIS A 83 7.19 53.14 -40.57
C HIS A 83 6.73 52.46 -39.26
N ASP A 84 5.59 51.75 -39.28
CA ASP A 84 5.04 51.08 -38.09
C ASP A 84 5.50 49.62 -37.96
N GLN A 85 6.32 49.11 -38.90
CA GLN A 85 6.77 47.71 -38.91
C GLN A 85 7.34 47.25 -37.56
N LEU A 86 8.17 48.06 -36.90
CA LEU A 86 8.77 47.71 -35.61
C LEU A 86 7.76 47.65 -34.47
N LEU A 87 6.72 48.49 -34.50
CA LEU A 87 5.62 48.44 -33.54
C LEU A 87 4.80 47.17 -33.75
N CYS A 88 4.50 46.82 -35.01
CA CYS A 88 3.79 45.59 -35.37
C CYS A 88 4.57 44.33 -34.96
N ILE A 89 5.89 44.27 -35.20
CA ILE A 89 6.74 43.16 -34.75
C ILE A 89 6.69 43.05 -33.22
N SER A 90 6.83 44.18 -32.52
CA SER A 90 6.80 44.21 -31.05
C SER A 90 5.46 43.72 -30.50
N ALA A 91 4.34 44.15 -31.09
CA ALA A 91 2.99 43.71 -30.74
C ALA A 91 2.80 42.21 -31.00
N LEU A 92 3.29 41.70 -32.13
CA LEU A 92 3.20 40.29 -32.48
C LEU A 92 3.91 39.38 -31.46
N PHE A 93 5.09 39.77 -30.97
CA PHE A 93 5.75 39.03 -29.89
C PHE A 93 4.96 39.06 -28.58
N GLN A 94 4.30 40.18 -28.26
CA GLN A 94 3.43 40.25 -27.07
C GLN A 94 2.19 39.35 -27.20
N GLU A 95 1.62 39.26 -28.39
CA GLU A 95 0.47 38.40 -28.69
C GLU A 95 0.84 36.91 -28.56
N PHE A 96 1.99 36.51 -29.10
CA PHE A 96 2.37 35.09 -29.17
C PHE A 96 3.09 34.55 -27.94
N LYS A 97 3.56 35.39 -27.00
CA LYS A 97 4.40 34.94 -25.87
C LYS A 97 3.77 33.83 -25.03
N GLU A 98 2.47 33.90 -24.71
CA GLU A 98 1.80 32.92 -23.83
C GLU A 98 1.60 31.57 -24.53
N GLU A 99 1.22 31.60 -25.81
CA GLU A 99 1.09 30.41 -26.65
C GLU A 99 2.46 29.76 -26.88
N MET A 100 3.49 30.54 -27.21
CA MET A 100 4.86 30.06 -27.34
C MET A 100 5.37 29.44 -26.04
N GLU A 101 5.18 30.08 -24.88
CA GLU A 101 5.58 29.51 -23.59
C GLU A 101 4.91 28.17 -23.35
N THR A 102 3.60 28.09 -23.58
CA THR A 102 2.80 26.88 -23.33
C THR A 102 3.24 25.69 -24.18
N ILE A 103 3.58 25.94 -25.44
CA ILE A 103 3.96 24.89 -26.38
C ILE A 103 5.44 24.51 -26.22
N TYR A 104 6.35 25.49 -26.16
CA TYR A 104 7.79 25.23 -26.11
C TYR A 104 8.24 24.65 -24.77
N LYS A 105 7.58 24.95 -23.64
CA LYS A 105 7.92 24.34 -22.34
C LYS A 105 7.77 22.82 -22.34
N ILE A 106 6.78 22.30 -23.06
CA ILE A 106 6.53 20.85 -23.21
C ILE A 106 7.70 20.23 -23.98
N TYR A 107 8.00 20.78 -25.16
CA TYR A 107 9.05 20.29 -26.04
C TYR A 107 10.42 20.29 -25.35
N CYS A 108 10.82 21.44 -24.80
CA CYS A 108 12.11 21.62 -24.14
C CYS A 108 12.28 20.68 -22.93
N ALA A 109 11.20 20.33 -22.23
CA ALA A 109 11.27 19.41 -21.11
C ALA A 109 11.28 17.93 -21.52
N SER A 110 10.89 17.59 -22.75
CA SER A 110 11.06 16.23 -23.33
C SER A 110 12.35 16.06 -24.13
N TYR A 111 13.04 17.14 -24.50
CA TYR A 111 14.18 17.10 -25.41
C TYR A 111 15.33 16.18 -24.93
N ASP A 112 15.66 16.19 -23.64
CA ASP A 112 16.71 15.30 -23.11
C ASP A 112 16.35 13.82 -23.26
N HIS A 113 15.06 13.48 -23.20
CA HIS A 113 14.60 12.12 -23.45
C HIS A 113 14.77 11.76 -24.93
N ALA A 114 14.42 12.66 -25.85
CA ALA A 114 14.64 12.47 -27.28
C ALA A 114 16.13 12.25 -27.60
N LEU A 115 17.04 12.97 -26.94
CA LEU A 115 18.49 12.74 -27.08
C LEU A 115 18.92 11.34 -26.62
N LEU A 116 18.43 10.88 -25.48
CA LEU A 116 18.71 9.52 -24.99
C LEU A 116 18.20 8.45 -25.97
N LEU A 117 17.05 8.68 -26.61
CA LEU A 117 16.52 7.80 -27.65
C LEU A 117 17.43 7.80 -28.88
N VAL A 118 17.84 8.97 -29.39
CA VAL A 118 18.79 9.07 -30.51
C VAL A 118 20.10 8.34 -30.19
N GLU A 119 20.67 8.54 -29.00
CA GLU A 119 21.86 7.83 -28.55
C GLU A 119 21.67 6.31 -28.50
N SER A 120 20.48 5.85 -28.08
CA SER A 120 20.13 4.44 -28.07
C SER A 120 20.02 3.88 -29.50
N TYR A 121 19.38 4.61 -30.41
CA TYR A 121 19.22 4.18 -31.81
C TYR A 121 20.52 4.17 -32.58
N CYS A 122 21.46 5.09 -32.27
CA CYS A 122 22.82 5.05 -32.80
C CYS A 122 23.61 3.80 -32.38
N LYS A 123 23.21 3.13 -31.29
CA LYS A 123 23.83 1.88 -30.82
C LYS A 123 23.20 0.62 -31.44
N ASP A 124 22.02 0.72 -32.04
CA ASP A 124 21.39 -0.35 -32.82
C ASP A 124 21.67 -0.13 -34.33
N PRO A 125 22.56 -0.93 -34.96
CA PRO A 125 22.93 -0.75 -36.36
C PRO A 125 21.75 -0.80 -37.33
N ARG A 126 20.69 -1.57 -37.00
CA ARG A 126 19.50 -1.69 -37.85
C ARG A 126 18.70 -0.39 -37.80
N LEU A 127 18.40 0.12 -36.61
CA LEU A 127 17.67 1.39 -36.47
C LEU A 127 18.46 2.56 -37.03
N GLN A 128 19.78 2.59 -36.77
CA GLN A 128 20.68 3.60 -37.31
C GLN A 128 20.65 3.63 -38.86
N ALA A 129 20.72 2.46 -39.51
CA ALA A 129 20.65 2.35 -40.97
C ALA A 129 19.29 2.87 -41.49
N GLU A 130 18.18 2.45 -40.88
CA GLU A 130 16.85 2.85 -41.30
C GLU A 130 16.58 4.37 -41.14
N ILE A 131 17.11 4.97 -40.07
CA ILE A 131 17.06 6.42 -39.82
C ILE A 131 17.91 7.15 -40.87
N LEU A 132 19.14 6.70 -41.13
CA LEU A 132 20.01 7.32 -42.11
C LEU A 132 19.43 7.24 -43.52
N ASP A 133 18.85 6.11 -43.89
CA ASP A 133 18.16 5.95 -45.18
C ASP A 133 16.94 6.86 -45.29
N THR A 134 16.22 7.06 -44.18
CA THR A 134 15.13 8.04 -44.15
C THR A 134 15.66 9.46 -44.34
N LEU A 135 16.72 9.85 -43.65
CA LEU A 135 17.35 11.17 -43.80
C LEU A 135 17.84 11.41 -45.23
N LYS A 136 18.48 10.43 -45.86
CA LYS A 136 18.90 10.51 -47.26
C LYS A 136 17.73 10.67 -48.23
N ALA A 137 16.60 10.01 -47.95
CA ALA A 137 15.41 10.08 -48.80
C ALA A 137 14.67 11.42 -48.65
N THR A 138 14.56 11.95 -47.43
CA THR A 138 13.75 13.14 -47.14
C THR A 138 14.54 14.44 -47.20
N VAL A 139 15.84 14.41 -46.87
CA VAL A 139 16.71 15.61 -46.79
C VAL A 139 18.10 15.35 -47.42
N PRO A 140 18.17 14.99 -48.72
CA PRO A 140 19.42 14.58 -49.38
C PRO A 140 20.50 15.67 -49.40
N HIS A 141 20.11 16.94 -49.30
CA HIS A 141 21.01 18.10 -49.48
C HIS A 141 21.55 18.68 -48.17
N THR A 142 21.15 18.18 -47.00
CA THR A 142 21.54 18.76 -45.71
C THR A 142 22.81 18.16 -45.12
N GLY A 143 23.27 16.99 -45.61
CA GLY A 143 24.48 16.31 -45.11
C GLY A 143 24.38 15.84 -43.66
N VAL A 144 23.16 15.74 -43.12
CA VAL A 144 22.90 15.44 -41.72
C VAL A 144 23.04 13.93 -41.45
N SER A 145 23.83 13.58 -40.43
CA SER A 145 24.13 12.18 -40.07
C SER A 145 23.14 11.56 -39.08
N ASP A 146 22.39 12.37 -38.33
CA ASP A 146 21.43 11.91 -37.33
C ASP A 146 20.29 12.93 -37.09
N LEU A 147 19.28 12.54 -36.33
CA LEU A 147 18.10 13.37 -36.07
C LEU A 147 18.35 14.58 -35.16
N SER A 148 19.48 14.63 -34.45
CA SER A 148 19.77 15.64 -33.42
C SER A 148 19.73 17.06 -34.00
N PHE A 149 20.17 17.23 -35.24
CA PHE A 149 20.15 18.52 -35.94
C PHE A 149 18.74 19.12 -36.01
N PHE A 150 17.72 18.32 -36.34
CA PHE A 150 16.35 18.80 -36.43
C PHE A 150 15.71 18.95 -35.05
N LEU A 151 15.99 18.01 -34.13
CA LEU A 151 15.39 17.99 -32.79
C LEU A 151 15.88 19.13 -31.89
N VAL A 152 17.09 19.64 -32.09
CA VAL A 152 17.62 20.75 -31.29
C VAL A 152 17.06 22.12 -31.72
N MET A 153 16.49 22.23 -32.93
CA MET A 153 16.09 23.52 -33.50
C MET A 153 15.07 24.29 -32.66
N PRO A 154 13.99 23.69 -32.12
CA PRO A 154 13.04 24.45 -31.30
C PRO A 154 13.66 25.02 -30.02
N VAL A 155 14.56 24.25 -29.39
CA VAL A 155 15.32 24.70 -28.20
C VAL A 155 16.23 25.88 -28.54
N GLN A 156 16.87 25.84 -29.71
CA GLN A 156 17.70 26.95 -30.19
C GLN A 156 16.87 28.15 -30.64
N ARG A 157 15.69 27.95 -31.23
CA ARG A 157 14.91 29.05 -31.80
C ARG A 157 14.34 29.93 -30.70
N ILE A 158 13.73 29.32 -29.67
CA ILE A 158 13.11 30.07 -28.58
C ILE A 158 14.13 30.94 -27.82
N THR A 159 15.38 30.46 -27.73
CA THR A 159 16.50 31.20 -27.11
C THR A 159 17.11 32.29 -27.99
N LYS A 160 16.87 32.26 -29.32
CA LYS A 160 17.34 33.29 -30.25
C LYS A 160 16.45 34.52 -30.32
N TYR A 161 15.16 34.44 -29.98
CA TYR A 161 14.25 35.60 -30.10
C TYR A 161 14.70 36.85 -29.32
N PRO A 162 15.16 36.75 -28.05
CA PRO A 162 15.68 37.93 -27.35
C PRO A 162 16.90 38.55 -28.03
N LEU A 163 17.77 37.72 -28.64
CA LEU A 163 18.99 38.17 -29.32
C LEU A 163 18.65 38.88 -30.63
N LEU A 164 17.72 38.34 -31.41
CA LEU A 164 17.24 38.93 -32.67
C LEU A 164 16.55 40.27 -32.41
N LEU A 165 15.64 40.32 -31.42
CA LEU A 165 15.00 41.56 -31.00
C LEU A 165 16.00 42.57 -30.40
N GLY A 166 16.98 42.08 -29.64
CA GLY A 166 18.07 42.90 -29.10
C GLY A 166 18.89 43.57 -30.20
N LYS A 167 19.25 42.82 -31.25
CA LYS A 167 19.94 43.36 -32.42
C LYS A 167 19.12 44.44 -33.14
N ILE A 168 17.81 44.27 -33.27
CA ILE A 168 16.91 45.29 -33.83
C ILE A 168 16.90 46.54 -32.92
N LEU A 169 16.81 46.34 -31.60
CA LEU A 169 16.79 47.42 -30.61
C LEU A 169 18.11 48.21 -30.57
N GLU A 170 19.26 47.55 -30.68
CA GLU A 170 20.59 48.17 -30.74
C GLU A 170 20.73 49.08 -31.97
N ASN A 171 20.12 48.69 -33.09
CA ASN A 171 20.10 49.47 -34.33
C ASN A 171 18.89 50.42 -34.45
N THR A 172 18.15 50.67 -33.36
CA THR A 172 17.01 51.59 -33.33
C THR A 172 17.34 52.86 -32.54
N PRO A 173 17.20 54.08 -33.10
CA PRO A 173 17.53 55.33 -32.39
C PRO A 173 16.76 55.50 -31.07
N SER A 174 17.39 56.14 -30.08
CA SER A 174 16.77 56.38 -28.76
C SER A 174 15.50 57.24 -28.81
N SER A 175 15.35 58.08 -29.84
CA SER A 175 14.19 58.93 -30.09
C SER A 175 13.03 58.23 -30.82
N ALA A 176 13.22 56.98 -31.27
CA ALA A 176 12.20 56.27 -32.04
C ALA A 176 11.01 55.86 -31.17
N SER A 177 9.78 56.11 -31.67
CA SER A 177 8.52 55.77 -30.99
C SER A 177 8.38 54.27 -30.71
N ALA A 178 8.97 53.41 -31.54
CA ALA A 178 8.91 51.96 -31.41
C ALA A 178 9.85 51.38 -30.33
N ARG A 179 10.82 52.16 -29.84
CA ARG A 179 11.88 51.66 -28.94
C ARG A 179 11.34 51.09 -27.61
N PRO A 180 10.38 51.73 -26.91
CA PRO A 180 9.81 51.15 -25.69
C PRO A 180 9.07 49.83 -25.94
N ALA A 181 8.37 49.71 -27.07
CA ALA A 181 7.68 48.48 -27.45
C ALA A 181 8.68 47.34 -27.74
N LEU A 182 9.78 47.65 -28.43
CA LEU A 182 10.86 46.69 -28.68
C LEU A 182 11.54 46.24 -27.38
N GLN A 183 11.82 47.16 -26.44
CA GLN A 183 12.35 46.82 -25.12
C GLN A 183 11.42 45.88 -24.35
N ALA A 184 10.11 46.15 -24.38
CA ALA A 184 9.11 45.28 -23.76
C ALA A 184 9.07 43.89 -24.42
N ALA A 185 9.23 43.80 -25.74
CA ALA A 185 9.29 42.53 -26.47
C ALA A 185 10.57 41.72 -26.12
N VAL A 186 11.75 42.37 -26.08
CA VAL A 186 13.01 41.75 -25.64
C VAL A 186 12.87 41.19 -24.23
N HIS A 187 12.34 41.99 -23.30
CA HIS A 187 12.12 41.57 -21.92
C HIS A 187 11.14 40.39 -21.85
N ALA A 188 10.01 40.44 -22.57
CA ALA A 188 9.03 39.37 -22.60
C ALA A 188 9.63 38.03 -23.07
N MET A 189 10.41 38.04 -24.16
CA MET A 189 11.05 36.82 -24.66
C MET A 189 12.19 36.32 -23.75
N THR A 190 12.85 37.22 -23.03
CA THR A 190 13.85 36.86 -22.01
C THR A 190 13.18 36.16 -20.83
N GLN A 191 12.07 36.72 -20.33
CA GLN A 191 11.28 36.14 -19.26
C GLN A 191 10.68 34.79 -19.67
N LEU A 192 10.17 34.67 -20.89
CA LEU A 192 9.66 33.42 -21.46
C LEU A 192 10.72 32.31 -21.41
N ASN A 193 11.97 32.60 -21.81
CA ASN A 193 13.05 31.63 -21.75
C ASN A 193 13.39 31.22 -20.30
N ALA A 194 13.35 32.18 -19.37
CA ALA A 194 13.53 31.88 -17.94
C ALA A 194 12.41 30.98 -17.41
N ASN A 195 11.15 31.23 -17.79
CA ASN A 195 9.99 30.42 -17.41
C ASN A 195 10.09 28.99 -17.95
N ILE A 196 10.45 28.81 -19.23
CA ILE A 196 10.65 27.50 -19.86
C ILE A 196 11.77 26.73 -19.14
N ASN A 197 12.90 27.39 -18.86
CA ASN A 197 14.02 26.76 -18.18
C ASN A 197 13.65 26.33 -16.76
N GLU A 198 12.91 27.16 -16.03
CA GLU A 198 12.41 26.83 -14.70
C GLU A 198 11.39 25.68 -14.74
N TYR A 199 10.48 25.66 -15.73
CA TYR A 199 9.58 24.53 -15.94
C TYR A 199 10.34 23.22 -16.21
N LYS A 200 11.36 23.27 -17.07
CA LYS A 200 12.26 22.13 -17.33
C LYS A 200 12.89 21.63 -16.03
N ARG A 201 13.48 22.53 -15.24
CA ARG A 201 14.09 22.23 -13.95
C ARG A 201 13.09 21.59 -12.98
N ARG A 202 11.87 22.10 -12.88
CA ARG A 202 10.81 21.51 -12.05
C ARG A 202 10.47 20.08 -12.49
N ARG A 203 10.37 19.83 -13.80
CA ARG A 203 10.13 18.46 -14.33
C ARG A 203 11.29 17.50 -14.05
N GLU A 204 12.53 17.95 -14.20
CA GLU A 204 13.72 17.15 -13.88
C GLU A 204 13.75 16.78 -12.39
N VAL A 205 13.50 17.77 -11.52
CA VAL A 205 13.40 17.61 -10.07
C VAL A 205 12.27 16.65 -9.70
N ALA A 206 11.08 16.82 -10.29
CA ALA A 206 9.96 15.92 -10.09
C ALA A 206 10.38 14.49 -10.43
N THR A 207 10.88 14.25 -11.64
CA THR A 207 11.28 12.93 -12.13
C THR A 207 12.36 12.29 -11.25
N LYS A 208 13.30 13.10 -10.75
CA LYS A 208 14.41 12.65 -9.89
C LYS A 208 13.95 12.20 -8.50
N TYR A 209 12.92 12.84 -7.95
CA TYR A 209 12.53 12.67 -6.55
C TYR A 209 11.17 11.99 -6.34
N THR A 210 10.37 11.77 -7.39
CA THR A 210 9.09 11.02 -7.31
C THR A 210 9.25 9.53 -7.62
N LYS A 211 10.32 9.13 -8.31
CA LYS A 211 10.61 7.71 -8.55
C LYS A 211 10.97 7.06 -7.22
N ALA A 212 10.04 6.30 -6.67
CA ALA A 212 10.29 5.38 -5.57
C ALA A 212 11.26 4.30 -6.08
N GLU A 213 12.57 4.56 -6.00
CA GLU A 213 13.52 3.49 -6.24
C GLU A 213 13.31 2.44 -5.13
N HIS A 214 12.81 1.27 -5.50
CA HIS A 214 12.74 0.08 -4.66
C HIS A 214 14.16 -0.48 -4.45
N LEU A 215 15.02 0.32 -3.83
CA LEU A 215 16.38 -0.05 -3.48
C LEU A 215 16.32 -1.00 -2.31
N THR A 216 17.00 -2.14 -2.45
CA THR A 216 17.26 -3.03 -1.31
C THR A 216 18.14 -2.30 -0.29
N LEU A 217 18.12 -2.76 0.97
CA LEU A 217 19.00 -2.20 2.02
C LEU A 217 20.47 -2.21 1.59
N ARG A 218 20.88 -3.21 0.82
CA ARG A 218 22.23 -3.35 0.24
C ARG A 218 22.53 -2.26 -0.78
N ASP A 219 21.60 -1.93 -1.66
CA ASP A 219 21.77 -0.86 -2.66
C ASP A 219 21.80 0.52 -2.00
N ARG A 220 21.03 0.70 -0.91
CA ARG A 220 21.09 1.91 -0.09
C ARG A 220 22.44 2.06 0.61
N LEU A 221 22.99 0.96 1.16
CA LEU A 221 24.32 0.91 1.77
C LEU A 221 25.43 1.16 0.75
N ALA A 222 25.33 0.60 -0.46
CA ALA A 222 26.30 0.82 -1.53
C ALA A 222 26.32 2.26 -2.07
N ARG A 223 25.19 2.99 -1.96
CA ARG A 223 25.08 4.41 -2.34
C ARG A 223 25.45 5.39 -1.23
N LEU A 224 25.85 4.92 -0.05
CA LEU A 224 26.35 5.79 1.03
C LEU A 224 27.70 6.39 0.64
N ASN A 225 27.65 7.59 0.07
CA ASN A 225 28.82 8.43 -0.18
C ASN A 225 29.10 9.31 1.06
N THR A 226 30.36 9.42 1.48
CA THR A 226 30.84 10.33 2.54
C THR A 226 30.26 11.74 2.40
N HIS A 227 30.16 12.27 1.17
CA HIS A 227 29.56 13.58 0.89
C HIS A 227 28.04 13.64 1.15
N SER A 228 27.31 12.54 0.92
CA SER A 228 25.87 12.47 1.22
C SER A 228 25.59 12.32 2.71
N ILE A 229 26.46 11.63 3.43
CA ILE A 229 26.38 11.50 4.89
C ILE A 229 26.68 12.85 5.54
N ALA A 230 27.74 13.53 5.12
CA ALA A 230 28.07 14.87 5.60
C ALA A 230 26.89 15.84 5.46
N LYS A 231 26.25 15.90 4.27
CA LYS A 231 25.06 16.73 4.05
C LYS A 231 23.89 16.39 4.97
N LYS A 232 23.62 15.11 5.22
CA LYS A 232 22.56 14.69 6.17
C LYS A 232 22.88 15.14 7.59
N THR A 233 24.13 15.00 8.02
CA THR A 233 24.59 15.44 9.35
C THR A 233 24.49 16.96 9.50
N THR A 234 24.91 17.73 8.49
CA THR A 234 24.79 19.20 8.50
C THR A 234 23.33 19.65 8.55
N ARG A 235 22.44 19.02 7.78
CA ARG A 235 20.99 19.30 7.83
C ARG A 235 20.40 19.01 9.20
N LEU A 236 20.74 17.89 9.82
CA LEU A 236 20.30 17.56 11.17
C LEU A 236 20.80 18.61 12.18
N SER A 237 22.06 19.03 12.07
CA SER A 237 22.61 20.11 12.90
C SER A 237 21.80 21.39 12.76
N ARG A 238 21.47 21.82 11.53
CA ARG A 238 20.64 23.03 11.31
C ARG A 238 19.21 22.85 11.84
N LEU A 239 18.61 21.67 11.70
CA LEU A 239 17.29 21.37 12.28
C LEU A 239 17.29 21.53 13.81
N PHE A 240 18.33 21.05 14.49
CA PHE A 240 18.49 21.26 15.93
C PHE A 240 18.65 22.74 16.30
N MET A 241 19.36 23.52 15.48
CA MET A 241 19.51 24.96 15.70
C MET A 241 18.18 25.71 15.57
N HIS A 242 17.31 25.30 14.64
CA HIS A 242 15.94 25.82 14.53
C HIS A 242 15.09 25.49 15.77
N GLU A 243 15.08 24.23 16.22
CA GLU A 243 14.32 23.79 17.40
C GLU A 243 14.82 24.46 18.70
N ALA A 244 16.12 24.75 18.77
CA ALA A 244 16.72 25.49 19.89
C ALA A 244 16.53 27.01 19.80
N GLY A 245 15.93 27.53 18.73
CA GLY A 245 15.75 28.97 18.50
C GLY A 245 17.06 29.74 18.26
N ILE A 246 18.14 29.04 17.92
CA ILE A 246 19.48 29.61 17.69
C ILE A 246 19.56 30.26 16.30
N VAL A 247 18.86 29.69 15.32
CA VAL A 247 18.76 30.19 13.94
C VAL A 247 17.30 30.46 13.63
N ALA A 248 17.03 31.56 12.93
CA ALA A 248 15.67 31.93 12.52
C ALA A 248 15.17 30.97 11.43
N LYS A 249 14.02 30.33 11.68
CA LYS A 249 13.35 29.46 10.71
C LYS A 249 12.70 30.29 9.62
N THR A 250 12.89 29.89 8.35
CA THR A 250 12.10 30.44 7.25
C THR A 250 10.64 30.01 7.41
N GLU A 251 9.75 30.94 7.76
CA GLU A 251 8.30 30.71 7.77
C GLU A 251 7.75 30.87 6.34
N ASP A 252 7.16 29.81 5.81
CA ASP A 252 6.43 29.82 4.53
C ASP A 252 4.99 29.41 4.82
N ARG A 253 4.21 30.35 5.37
CA ARG A 253 2.84 30.08 5.83
C ARG A 253 1.94 29.58 4.72
N GLU A 254 2.14 30.05 3.50
CA GLU A 254 1.38 29.57 2.34
C GLU A 254 1.67 28.09 2.04
N TYR A 255 2.92 27.67 2.11
CA TYR A 255 3.26 26.26 1.96
C TYR A 255 2.83 25.41 3.16
N ASP A 256 3.00 25.91 4.39
CA ASP A 256 2.66 25.18 5.62
C ASP A 256 1.17 24.81 5.65
N ASP A 257 0.29 25.74 5.25
CA ASP A 257 -1.15 25.50 5.10
C ASP A 257 -1.48 24.45 4.02
N LEU A 258 -0.68 24.40 2.94
CA LEU A 258 -0.83 23.42 1.86
C LEU A 258 -0.37 22.03 2.28
N GLU A 259 0.74 21.93 3.02
CA GLU A 259 1.26 20.68 3.57
C GLU A 259 0.27 20.08 4.58
N GLU A 260 -0.31 20.89 5.46
CA GLU A 260 -1.33 20.43 6.42
C GLU A 260 -2.53 19.81 5.69
N LYS A 261 -3.06 20.48 4.67
CA LYS A 261 -4.17 19.97 3.85
C LYS A 261 -3.80 18.67 3.12
N PHE A 262 -2.59 18.59 2.58
CA PHE A 262 -2.09 17.37 1.93
C PHE A 262 -2.01 16.21 2.93
N GLN A 263 -1.51 16.44 4.14
CA GLN A 263 -1.40 15.43 5.18
C GLN A 263 -2.76 14.92 5.66
N TYR A 264 -3.78 15.79 5.67
CA TYR A 264 -5.16 15.39 5.94
C TYR A 264 -5.71 14.41 4.89
N VAL A 265 -5.45 14.67 3.61
CA VAL A 265 -5.85 13.77 2.50
C VAL A 265 -5.16 12.41 2.64
N VAL A 266 -3.84 12.41 2.89
CA VAL A 266 -3.05 11.18 3.12
C VAL A 266 -3.65 10.34 4.25
N SER A 267 -3.94 10.98 5.38
CA SER A 267 -4.49 10.31 6.56
C SER A 267 -5.89 9.74 6.29
N SER A 268 -6.72 10.49 5.56
CA SER A 268 -8.07 10.07 5.19
C SER A 268 -8.09 8.87 4.25
N VAL A 269 -7.20 8.84 3.25
CA VAL A 269 -7.06 7.70 2.32
C VAL A 269 -6.57 6.46 3.06
N ALA A 270 -5.57 6.61 3.94
CA ALA A 270 -5.05 5.50 4.74
C ALA A 270 -6.13 4.90 5.65
N ALA A 271 -6.87 5.74 6.37
CA ALA A 271 -7.95 5.30 7.25
C ALA A 271 -9.07 4.59 6.48
N LEU A 272 -9.49 5.13 5.33
CA LEU A 272 -10.53 4.48 4.52
C LEU A 272 -10.05 3.13 3.96
N LYS A 273 -8.80 3.03 3.51
CA LYS A 273 -8.21 1.79 3.04
C LYS A 273 -8.20 0.72 4.13
N GLU A 274 -7.79 1.07 5.34
CA GLU A 274 -7.79 0.15 6.49
C GLU A 274 -9.22 -0.29 6.86
N ASN A 275 -10.17 0.64 6.89
CA ASN A 275 -11.57 0.35 7.18
C ASN A 275 -12.19 -0.59 6.13
N VAL A 276 -11.94 -0.36 4.83
CA VAL A 276 -12.45 -1.21 3.75
C VAL A 276 -11.78 -2.59 3.78
N ALA A 277 -10.48 -2.67 4.07
CA ALA A 277 -9.77 -3.94 4.22
C ALA A 277 -10.34 -4.76 5.39
N SER A 278 -10.59 -4.13 6.53
CA SER A 278 -11.25 -4.76 7.69
C SER A 278 -12.66 -5.23 7.35
N TYR A 279 -13.44 -4.39 6.66
CA TYR A 279 -14.79 -4.74 6.20
C TYR A 279 -14.79 -5.95 5.24
N LEU A 280 -13.84 -6.00 4.29
CA LEU A 280 -13.64 -7.14 3.39
C LEU A 280 -13.27 -8.43 4.14
N GLY A 281 -12.47 -8.33 5.21
CA GLY A 281 -12.14 -9.46 6.07
C GLY A 281 -13.35 -10.00 6.84
N HIS A 282 -14.22 -9.12 7.35
CA HIS A 282 -15.42 -9.51 8.08
C HIS A 282 -16.55 -10.11 7.21
N LEU A 283 -16.48 -9.96 5.88
CA LEU A 283 -17.46 -10.57 4.97
C LEU A 283 -17.35 -12.11 4.91
N GLU A 284 -16.33 -12.73 5.51
CA GLU A 284 -16.11 -14.19 5.46
C GLU A 284 -16.63 -14.98 6.68
N GLU A 285 -17.29 -14.36 7.67
CA GLU A 285 -17.83 -15.09 8.82
C GLU A 285 -19.32 -14.78 9.08
N GLY A 286 -20.16 -15.82 9.11
CA GLY A 286 -21.56 -15.74 9.54
C GLY A 286 -22.15 -17.10 9.95
N PRO A 287 -22.71 -17.26 11.15
CA PRO A 287 -23.24 -18.53 11.65
C PRO A 287 -24.74 -18.75 11.37
N ALA A 288 -25.16 -20.03 11.55
CA ALA A 288 -26.50 -20.57 11.82
C ALA A 288 -27.23 -21.34 10.69
N GLN A 289 -27.32 -22.65 10.94
CA GLN A 289 -27.73 -23.74 10.05
C GLN A 289 -29.25 -23.85 9.77
N GLN A 290 -30.03 -22.80 10.02
CA GLN A 290 -31.52 -22.84 10.00
C GLN A 290 -32.20 -21.98 8.92
N TYR A 291 -31.45 -21.20 8.11
CA TYR A 291 -31.94 -20.56 6.88
C TYR A 291 -31.19 -21.06 5.63
N ARG A 292 -31.02 -22.38 5.51
CA ARG A 292 -30.03 -23.02 4.60
C ARG A 292 -30.10 -22.54 3.14
N ARG A 293 -31.29 -22.33 2.55
CA ARG A 293 -31.44 -21.88 1.15
C ARG A 293 -31.14 -20.38 0.96
N PHE A 294 -31.73 -19.53 1.80
CA PHE A 294 -31.46 -18.10 1.80
C PHE A 294 -29.98 -17.80 2.08
N ALA A 295 -29.41 -18.44 3.10
CA ALA A 295 -28.00 -18.33 3.44
C ALA A 295 -27.10 -18.85 2.31
N GLN A 296 -27.44 -19.97 1.66
CA GLN A 296 -26.70 -20.47 0.49
C GLN A 296 -26.71 -19.46 -0.66
N HIS A 297 -27.85 -18.86 -1.01
CA HIS A 297 -27.93 -17.87 -2.09
C HIS A 297 -27.10 -16.62 -1.78
N LEU A 298 -27.19 -16.11 -0.54
CA LEU A 298 -26.37 -14.98 -0.11
C LEU A 298 -24.88 -15.28 -0.20
N HIS A 299 -24.44 -16.45 0.26
CA HIS A 299 -23.04 -16.83 0.30
C HIS A 299 -22.45 -17.18 -1.07
N HIS A 300 -23.24 -17.77 -1.98
CA HIS A 300 -22.75 -18.25 -3.28
C HIS A 300 -22.96 -17.27 -4.43
N ALA A 301 -23.89 -16.31 -4.29
CA ALA A 301 -24.22 -15.38 -5.38
C ALA A 301 -24.08 -13.91 -4.96
N ALA A 302 -24.82 -13.46 -3.95
CA ALA A 302 -24.90 -12.03 -3.62
C ALA A 302 -23.59 -11.47 -3.04
N LEU A 303 -23.01 -12.14 -2.03
CA LEU A 303 -21.77 -11.69 -1.38
C LEU A 303 -20.54 -11.79 -2.29
N PRO A 304 -20.31 -12.86 -3.08
CA PRO A 304 -19.19 -12.91 -4.01
C PRO A 304 -19.26 -11.83 -5.10
N GLU A 305 -20.44 -11.57 -5.65
CA GLU A 305 -20.63 -10.53 -6.66
C GLU A 305 -20.44 -9.13 -6.05
N PHE A 306 -20.97 -8.89 -4.85
CA PHE A 306 -20.72 -7.67 -4.10
C PHE A 306 -19.22 -7.48 -3.81
N LYS A 307 -18.52 -8.51 -3.34
CA LYS A 307 -17.07 -8.49 -3.09
C LYS A 307 -16.28 -8.16 -4.35
N ARG A 308 -16.64 -8.75 -5.50
CA ARG A 308 -16.01 -8.45 -6.80
C ARG A 308 -16.22 -7.00 -7.23
N ARG A 309 -17.45 -6.49 -7.08
CA ARG A 309 -17.77 -5.08 -7.41
C ARG A 309 -17.09 -4.11 -6.44
N LEU A 310 -17.04 -4.44 -5.16
CA LEU A 310 -16.37 -3.68 -4.12
C LEU A 310 -14.85 -3.63 -4.36
N ASP A 311 -14.24 -4.75 -4.72
CA ASP A 311 -12.83 -4.80 -5.11
C ASP A 311 -12.56 -3.86 -6.29
N ARG A 312 -13.33 -4.01 -7.38
CA ARG A 312 -13.11 -3.26 -8.62
C ARG A 312 -13.42 -1.76 -8.52
N LEU A 313 -14.51 -1.39 -7.84
CA LEU A 313 -15.04 -0.01 -7.86
C LEU A 313 -14.61 0.83 -6.65
N VAL A 314 -14.12 0.19 -5.59
CA VAL A 314 -13.72 0.88 -4.35
C VAL A 314 -12.26 0.56 -4.02
N TRP A 315 -11.90 -0.73 -3.87
CA TRP A 315 -10.56 -1.11 -3.41
C TRP A 315 -9.45 -0.78 -4.42
N GLN A 316 -9.59 -1.16 -5.69
CA GLN A 316 -8.59 -0.90 -6.73
C GLN A 316 -8.36 0.61 -6.93
N PRO A 317 -9.40 1.46 -7.06
CA PRO A 317 -9.23 2.91 -7.10
C PRO A 317 -8.55 3.49 -5.86
N LEU A 318 -8.86 2.99 -4.65
CA LEU A 318 -8.18 3.42 -3.41
C LEU A 318 -6.70 3.05 -3.41
N CYS A 319 -6.34 1.85 -3.89
CA CYS A 319 -4.95 1.45 -4.04
C CYS A 319 -4.23 2.34 -5.05
N SER A 320 -4.81 2.59 -6.22
CA SER A 320 -4.22 3.49 -7.22
C SER A 320 -4.03 4.91 -6.68
N LEU A 321 -5.02 5.46 -5.97
CA LEU A 321 -4.91 6.79 -5.33
C LEU A 321 -3.80 6.80 -4.26
N SER A 322 -3.73 5.75 -3.43
CA SER A 322 -2.67 5.57 -2.43
C SER A 322 -1.29 5.55 -3.08
N ASP A 323 -1.12 4.88 -4.21
CA ASP A 323 0.16 4.79 -4.92
C ASP A 323 0.55 6.15 -5.54
N MET A 324 -0.43 6.89 -6.08
CA MET A 324 -0.21 8.24 -6.62
C MET A 324 0.24 9.26 -5.58
N LEU A 325 -0.09 9.07 -4.29
CA LEU A 325 0.32 9.95 -3.19
C LEU A 325 1.81 9.83 -2.83
N VAL A 326 2.46 8.72 -3.17
CA VAL A 326 3.86 8.44 -2.78
C VAL A 326 4.84 9.45 -3.36
N GLY A 327 4.69 9.82 -4.63
CA GLY A 327 5.57 10.79 -5.30
C GLY A 327 5.53 12.18 -4.65
N PRO A 328 4.35 12.80 -4.51
CA PRO A 328 4.19 14.06 -3.77
C PRO A 328 4.73 14.00 -2.33
N GLN A 329 4.46 12.93 -1.58
CA GLN A 329 5.01 12.75 -0.21
C GLN A 329 6.56 12.77 -0.20
N GLN A 330 7.20 12.14 -1.17
CA GLN A 330 8.65 12.15 -1.30
C GLN A 330 9.17 13.55 -1.62
N LEU A 331 8.48 14.30 -2.50
CA LEU A 331 8.84 15.67 -2.83
C LEU A 331 8.71 16.62 -1.63
N VAL A 332 7.64 16.51 -0.84
CA VAL A 332 7.45 17.27 0.41
C VAL A 332 8.62 17.01 1.36
N LYS A 333 8.97 15.74 1.61
CA LYS A 333 10.14 15.38 2.42
C LYS A 333 11.45 15.95 1.85
N LYS A 334 11.61 15.90 0.52
CA LYS A 334 12.80 16.43 -0.16
C LYS A 334 12.88 17.95 -0.13
N ARG A 335 11.75 18.65 -0.14
CA ARG A 335 11.69 20.11 0.05
C ARG A 335 12.28 20.48 1.40
N LEU A 336 11.87 19.82 2.47
CA LEU A 336 12.39 20.05 3.82
C LEU A 336 13.90 19.81 3.89
N ASP A 337 14.38 18.68 3.33
CA ASP A 337 15.82 18.40 3.23
C ASP A 337 16.58 19.54 2.52
N LYS A 338 15.98 20.11 1.47
CA LYS A 338 16.61 21.08 0.56
C LYS A 338 16.50 22.53 1.05
N LEU A 339 15.48 22.85 1.83
CA LEU A 339 15.34 24.12 2.53
C LEU A 339 16.54 24.36 3.45
N LEU A 340 16.94 23.35 4.20
CA LEU A 340 18.08 23.43 5.11
C LEU A 340 19.41 23.69 4.37
N ASP A 341 19.59 23.12 3.16
CA ASP A 341 20.73 23.43 2.30
C ASP A 341 20.65 24.89 1.79
N TYR A 342 19.45 25.33 1.39
CA TYR A 342 19.22 26.67 0.84
C TYR A 342 19.49 27.77 1.88
N GLU A 343 18.99 27.61 3.10
CA GLU A 343 19.23 28.55 4.21
C GLU A 343 20.73 28.69 4.50
N GLU A 344 21.49 27.59 4.48
CA GLU A 344 22.95 27.63 4.66
C GLU A 344 23.67 28.45 3.61
N ILE A 345 23.33 28.19 2.35
CA ILE A 345 23.97 28.83 1.24
C ILE A 345 23.56 30.31 1.22
N GLN A 346 22.33 30.62 1.60
CA GLN A 346 21.85 32.00 1.69
C GLN A 346 22.55 32.79 2.81
N GLU A 347 22.77 32.20 3.99
CA GLU A 347 23.57 32.79 5.07
C GLU A 347 25.00 33.05 4.60
N ARG A 348 25.65 32.02 4.03
CA ARG A 348 27.01 32.14 3.46
C ARG A 348 27.09 33.20 2.36
N LYS A 349 26.08 33.31 1.51
CA LYS A 349 25.98 34.35 0.47
C LYS A 349 25.93 35.75 1.08
N ARG A 350 25.23 35.93 2.20
CA ARG A 350 25.20 37.21 2.92
C ARG A 350 26.55 37.55 3.54
N GLU A 351 27.30 36.56 4.01
CA GLU A 351 28.61 36.74 4.63
C GLU A 351 29.75 36.96 3.62
N VAL A 352 29.80 36.15 2.57
CA VAL A 352 30.93 36.06 1.61
C VAL A 352 30.64 36.82 0.31
N GLY A 353 29.38 37.19 0.05
CA GLY A 353 28.95 37.94 -1.13
C GLY A 353 28.98 37.18 -2.46
N SER A 354 29.44 35.92 -2.45
CA SER A 354 29.53 35.06 -3.63
C SER A 354 29.04 33.64 -3.32
N VAL A 355 28.63 32.93 -4.38
CA VAL A 355 28.12 31.56 -4.32
C VAL A 355 28.79 30.78 -5.44
N THR A 356 29.23 29.56 -5.16
CA THR A 356 29.79 28.67 -6.19
C THR A 356 28.70 28.14 -7.12
N TYR A 357 29.07 27.68 -8.31
CA TYR A 357 28.13 27.11 -9.27
C TYR A 357 27.33 25.93 -8.68
N GLU A 358 27.97 25.07 -7.88
CA GLU A 358 27.32 23.93 -7.23
C GLU A 358 26.31 24.36 -6.16
N GLU A 359 26.62 25.40 -5.40
CA GLU A 359 25.73 25.96 -4.39
C GLU A 359 24.53 26.68 -5.05
N GLU A 360 24.76 27.42 -6.13
CA GLU A 360 23.68 28.05 -6.90
C GLU A 360 22.76 27.01 -7.52
N ALA A 361 23.30 25.90 -8.04
CA ALA A 361 22.51 24.76 -8.51
C ALA A 361 21.69 24.10 -7.37
N ALA A 362 22.27 23.99 -6.17
CA ALA A 362 21.56 23.47 -4.99
C ALA A 362 20.42 24.40 -4.54
N MET A 363 20.63 25.72 -4.55
CA MET A 363 19.59 26.71 -4.27
C MET A 363 18.45 26.62 -5.29
N ASN A 364 18.78 26.59 -6.58
CA ASN A 364 17.80 26.45 -7.65
C ASN A 364 17.02 25.13 -7.55
N THR A 365 17.64 24.06 -7.03
CA THR A 365 16.93 22.79 -6.77
C THR A 365 15.85 22.95 -5.71
N TYR A 366 16.14 23.65 -4.60
CA TYR A 366 15.13 23.93 -3.58
C TYR A 366 13.99 24.78 -4.15
N LEU A 367 14.31 25.89 -4.84
CA LEU A 367 13.33 26.79 -5.43
C LEU A 367 12.41 26.06 -6.41
N ALA A 368 12.95 25.16 -7.23
CA ALA A 368 12.18 24.35 -8.15
C ALA A 368 11.24 23.35 -7.43
N ILE A 369 11.71 22.66 -6.37
CA ILE A 369 10.83 21.79 -5.57
C ILE A 369 9.70 22.61 -4.93
N ASN A 370 10.04 23.76 -4.34
CA ASN A 370 9.08 24.63 -3.68
C ASN A 370 8.00 25.12 -4.66
N ALA A 371 8.42 25.72 -5.78
CA ALA A 371 7.52 26.24 -6.80
C ALA A 371 6.63 25.15 -7.42
N LEU A 372 7.18 23.94 -7.61
CA LEU A 372 6.40 22.79 -8.09
C LEU A 372 5.31 22.40 -7.09
N LEU A 373 5.64 22.26 -5.81
CA LEU A 373 4.68 21.84 -4.79
C LEU A 373 3.58 22.89 -4.58
N VAL A 374 3.95 24.17 -4.53
CA VAL A 374 2.98 25.27 -4.40
C VAL A 374 2.00 25.31 -5.59
N ALA A 375 2.49 25.06 -6.80
CA ALA A 375 1.64 25.06 -8.01
C ALA A 375 0.74 23.82 -8.11
N GLU A 376 1.25 22.62 -7.81
CA GLU A 376 0.58 21.37 -8.15
C GLU A 376 -0.22 20.74 -7.00
N ILE A 377 0.20 20.89 -5.72
CA ILE A 377 -0.50 20.30 -4.57
C ILE A 377 -1.97 20.72 -4.49
N PRO A 378 -2.35 22.00 -4.65
CA PRO A 378 -3.75 22.41 -4.55
C PRO A 378 -4.64 21.68 -5.57
N ARG A 379 -4.17 21.59 -6.81
CA ARG A 379 -4.87 20.91 -7.91
C ARG A 379 -4.95 19.41 -7.68
N PHE A 380 -3.86 18.80 -7.22
CA PHE A 380 -3.81 17.39 -6.86
C PHE A 380 -4.80 17.06 -5.73
N ASN A 381 -4.81 17.85 -4.65
CA ASN A 381 -5.72 17.64 -3.51
C ASN A 381 -7.19 17.75 -3.92
N GLN A 382 -7.53 18.71 -4.78
CA GLN A 382 -8.89 18.86 -5.30
C GLN A 382 -9.34 17.59 -6.05
N LEU A 383 -8.51 17.08 -6.97
CA LEU A 383 -8.81 15.88 -7.74
C LEU A 383 -8.86 14.63 -6.86
N ALA A 384 -7.95 14.50 -5.91
CA ALA A 384 -7.92 13.40 -4.95
C ALA A 384 -9.19 13.36 -4.08
N LEU A 385 -9.64 14.51 -3.59
CA LEU A 385 -10.89 14.63 -2.82
C LEU A 385 -12.13 14.32 -3.66
N GLN A 386 -12.16 14.76 -4.92
CA GLN A 386 -13.25 14.41 -5.85
C GLN A 386 -13.32 12.90 -6.07
N LEU A 387 -12.18 12.25 -6.32
CA LEU A 387 -12.11 10.80 -6.50
C LEU A 387 -12.50 10.07 -5.22
N LEU A 388 -12.04 10.53 -4.05
CA LEU A 388 -12.42 9.97 -2.75
C LEU A 388 -13.94 10.07 -2.52
N GLY A 389 -14.54 11.21 -2.85
CA GLY A 389 -15.99 11.40 -2.80
C GLY A 389 -16.73 10.40 -3.71
N GLN A 390 -16.26 10.21 -4.95
CA GLN A 390 -16.83 9.22 -5.87
C GLN A 390 -16.70 7.78 -5.37
N ILE A 391 -15.57 7.44 -4.74
CA ILE A 391 -15.35 6.13 -4.13
C ILE A 391 -16.33 5.90 -2.98
N VAL A 392 -16.53 6.90 -2.11
CA VAL A 392 -17.52 6.82 -1.02
C VAL A 392 -18.94 6.68 -1.56
N CYS A 393 -19.32 7.47 -2.57
CA CYS A 393 -20.61 7.33 -3.23
C CYS A 393 -20.79 5.94 -3.86
N SER A 394 -19.75 5.39 -4.48
CA SER A 394 -19.76 4.04 -5.07
C SER A 394 -19.94 2.98 -3.98
N LEU A 395 -19.25 3.11 -2.85
CA LEU A 395 -19.44 2.23 -1.69
C LEU A 395 -20.90 2.29 -1.19
N SER A 396 -21.46 3.48 -1.00
CA SER A 396 -22.85 3.65 -0.57
C SER A 396 -23.84 3.04 -1.57
N ALA A 397 -23.60 3.21 -2.87
CA ALA A 397 -24.44 2.60 -3.91
C ALA A 397 -24.36 1.07 -3.88
N LEU A 398 -23.16 0.50 -3.73
CA LEU A 398 -22.98 -0.95 -3.60
C LEU A 398 -23.66 -1.52 -2.36
N GLN A 399 -23.60 -0.82 -1.23
CA GLN A 399 -24.30 -1.22 0.00
C GLN A 399 -25.81 -1.22 -0.20
N ARG A 400 -26.35 -0.18 -0.87
CA ARG A 400 -27.77 -0.10 -1.21
C ARG A 400 -28.19 -1.22 -2.15
N ASP A 401 -27.40 -1.51 -3.18
CA ASP A 401 -27.67 -2.61 -4.12
C ASP A 401 -27.70 -3.96 -3.40
N LEU A 402 -26.71 -4.21 -2.52
CA LEU A 402 -26.67 -5.42 -1.71
C LEU A 402 -27.90 -5.53 -0.80
N ALA A 403 -28.26 -4.46 -0.09
CA ALA A 403 -29.44 -4.43 0.78
C ALA A 403 -30.73 -4.70 -0.01
N ALA A 404 -30.89 -4.08 -1.19
CA ALA A 404 -32.03 -4.31 -2.06
C ALA A 404 -32.09 -5.77 -2.56
N GLN A 405 -30.95 -6.35 -2.93
CA GLN A 405 -30.87 -7.75 -3.36
C GLN A 405 -31.19 -8.73 -2.21
N VAL A 406 -30.65 -8.47 -1.01
CA VAL A 406 -30.93 -9.25 0.19
C VAL A 406 -32.42 -9.18 0.55
N LEU A 407 -33.01 -7.98 0.54
CA LEU A 407 -34.43 -7.77 0.83
C LEU A 407 -35.32 -8.50 -0.17
N HIS A 408 -35.06 -8.34 -1.47
CA HIS A 408 -35.82 -9.00 -2.51
C HIS A 408 -35.77 -10.53 -2.39
N GLN A 409 -34.61 -11.10 -2.09
CA GLN A 409 -34.48 -12.54 -1.89
C GLN A 409 -35.17 -13.00 -0.59
N ALA A 410 -35.13 -12.19 0.48
CA ALA A 410 -35.80 -12.49 1.74
C ALA A 410 -37.34 -12.52 1.57
N GLU A 411 -37.89 -11.53 0.86
CA GLU A 411 -39.31 -11.46 0.51
C GLU A 411 -39.74 -12.68 -0.31
N LYS A 412 -38.95 -13.06 -1.33
CA LYS A 412 -39.21 -14.23 -2.16
C LYS A 412 -39.20 -15.55 -1.37
N GLU A 413 -38.24 -15.73 -0.46
CA GLU A 413 -38.21 -16.92 0.40
C GLU A 413 -39.42 -16.94 1.36
N LEU A 414 -39.80 -15.78 1.91
CA LEU A 414 -40.96 -15.65 2.78
C LEU A 414 -42.27 -16.03 2.07
N GLU A 415 -42.43 -15.67 0.79
CA GLU A 415 -43.58 -16.06 -0.04
C GLU A 415 -43.64 -17.57 -0.32
N GLN A 416 -42.50 -18.24 -0.40
CA GLN A 416 -42.40 -19.68 -0.65
C GLN A 416 -42.56 -20.53 0.62
N MET A 417 -42.62 -19.92 1.80
CA MET A 417 -42.81 -20.63 3.05
C MET A 417 -44.23 -21.22 3.09
N PRO A 418 -44.38 -22.55 3.26
CA PRO A 418 -45.68 -23.23 3.15
C PRO A 418 -46.73 -22.76 4.16
N HIS A 419 -46.29 -22.12 5.24
CA HIS A 419 -47.16 -21.61 6.31
C HIS A 419 -47.21 -20.08 6.37
N GLY A 420 -46.52 -19.37 5.47
CA GLY A 420 -46.40 -17.90 5.49
C GLY A 420 -47.72 -17.15 5.30
N ARG A 421 -48.75 -17.83 4.76
CA ARG A 421 -50.12 -17.29 4.60
C ARG A 421 -51.15 -17.94 5.53
N MET A 422 -50.73 -18.78 6.47
CA MET A 422 -51.66 -19.44 7.40
C MET A 422 -52.09 -18.48 8.52
N PRO A 423 -53.37 -18.43 8.90
CA PRO A 423 -53.81 -17.73 10.09
C PRO A 423 -53.10 -18.29 11.34
N LEU A 424 -52.69 -17.40 12.25
CA LEU A 424 -51.94 -17.74 13.47
C LEU A 424 -52.53 -18.92 14.26
N PRO A 425 -53.86 -19.03 14.47
CA PRO A 425 -54.46 -20.15 15.19
C PRO A 425 -54.29 -21.50 14.47
N SER A 426 -54.38 -21.49 13.14
CA SER A 426 -54.21 -22.68 12.29
C SER A 426 -52.77 -23.16 12.29
N PHE A 427 -51.82 -22.23 12.37
CA PHE A 427 -50.40 -22.55 12.50
C PHE A 427 -50.09 -23.21 13.85
N TRP A 428 -50.59 -22.65 14.95
CA TRP A 428 -50.39 -23.22 16.29
C TRP A 428 -50.96 -24.62 16.42
N LYS A 429 -52.15 -24.85 15.85
CA LYS A 429 -52.76 -26.17 15.82
C LYS A 429 -51.92 -27.18 15.03
N MET A 430 -51.46 -26.81 13.83
CA MET A 430 -50.58 -27.67 13.03
C MET A 430 -49.27 -27.99 13.77
N MET A 431 -48.72 -27.02 14.50
CA MET A 431 -47.50 -27.24 15.28
C MET A 431 -47.70 -28.15 16.48
N GLU A 432 -48.81 -27.98 17.20
CA GLU A 432 -49.20 -28.85 18.30
C GLU A 432 -49.42 -30.29 17.82
N ASP A 433 -50.14 -30.48 16.71
CA ASP A 433 -50.38 -31.79 16.09
C ASP A 433 -49.05 -32.46 15.67
N THR A 434 -48.13 -31.70 15.07
CA THR A 434 -46.82 -32.19 14.64
C THR A 434 -45.94 -32.59 15.84
N LEU A 435 -45.92 -31.77 16.90
CA LEU A 435 -45.17 -32.08 18.12
C LEU A 435 -45.74 -33.30 18.85
N GLN A 436 -47.06 -33.44 18.88
CA GLN A 436 -47.71 -34.62 19.44
C GLN A 436 -47.36 -35.88 18.63
N GLN A 437 -47.35 -35.79 17.29
CA GLN A 437 -46.97 -36.90 16.42
C GLN A 437 -45.51 -37.33 16.61
N LEU A 438 -44.58 -36.37 16.66
CA LEU A 438 -43.16 -36.63 16.93
C LEU A 438 -42.96 -37.21 18.34
N GLY A 439 -43.67 -36.67 19.33
CA GLY A 439 -43.66 -37.20 20.68
C GLY A 439 -44.22 -38.63 20.77
N ALA A 440 -45.23 -38.97 19.96
CA ALA A 440 -45.73 -40.32 19.84
C ALA A 440 -44.70 -41.26 19.20
N GLN A 441 -44.07 -40.85 18.09
CA GLN A 441 -43.00 -41.62 17.44
C GLN A 441 -41.82 -41.87 18.36
N LEU A 442 -41.40 -40.86 19.12
CA LEU A 442 -40.32 -41.00 20.10
C LEU A 442 -40.68 -41.97 21.21
N ARG A 443 -41.92 -41.91 21.73
CA ARG A 443 -42.41 -42.86 22.74
C ARG A 443 -42.46 -44.29 22.20
N THR A 444 -42.95 -44.48 20.98
CA THR A 444 -42.94 -45.79 20.33
C THR A 444 -41.52 -46.30 20.12
N PHE A 445 -40.59 -45.44 19.71
CA PHE A 445 -39.17 -45.79 19.60
C PHE A 445 -38.59 -46.23 20.94
N CYS A 446 -38.79 -45.45 22.02
CA CYS A 446 -38.32 -45.79 23.36
C CYS A 446 -38.89 -47.13 23.85
N GLN A 447 -40.19 -47.36 23.67
CA GLN A 447 -40.83 -48.63 24.04
C GLN A 447 -40.27 -49.81 23.23
N THR A 448 -40.06 -49.63 21.93
CA THR A 448 -39.45 -50.66 21.08
C THR A 448 -38.01 -50.93 21.54
N PHE A 449 -37.27 -49.88 21.89
CA PHE A 449 -35.90 -49.99 22.40
C PHE A 449 -35.83 -50.72 23.74
N GLU A 450 -36.72 -50.41 24.69
CA GLU A 450 -36.86 -51.11 25.98
C GLU A 450 -37.25 -52.58 25.81
N THR A 451 -38.09 -52.94 24.83
CA THR A 451 -38.45 -54.35 24.57
C THR A 451 -37.33 -55.17 23.92
N VAL A 452 -36.40 -54.52 23.21
CA VAL A 452 -35.31 -55.18 22.47
C VAL A 452 -34.00 -55.15 23.27
N THR A 453 -33.88 -54.33 24.30
CA THR A 453 -32.75 -54.33 25.23
C THR A 453 -32.98 -55.34 26.35
N PRO A 454 -32.18 -56.43 26.46
CA PRO A 454 -32.34 -57.37 27.56
C PRO A 454 -31.96 -56.68 28.87
N SER A 455 -32.84 -56.77 29.89
CA SER A 455 -32.55 -56.32 31.26
C SER A 455 -31.18 -56.82 31.73
N PRO A 456 -30.42 -56.03 32.51
CA PRO A 456 -29.16 -56.49 33.09
C PRO A 456 -29.45 -57.74 33.94
N VAL A 457 -29.00 -58.88 33.44
CA VAL A 457 -29.13 -60.16 34.12
C VAL A 457 -28.15 -60.16 35.29
N THR A 458 -28.63 -59.86 36.49
CA THR A 458 -27.94 -60.23 37.74
C THR A 458 -28.18 -61.72 37.99
N LEU A 459 -27.46 -62.58 37.27
CA LEU A 459 -27.42 -64.00 37.62
C LEU A 459 -26.51 -64.16 38.85
N PRO A 460 -26.93 -64.85 39.92
CA PRO A 460 -26.02 -65.22 41.00
C PRO A 460 -24.91 -66.12 40.44
N LEU A 461 -23.65 -65.77 40.72
CA LEU A 461 -22.47 -66.51 40.27
C LEU A 461 -22.48 -67.91 40.88
N ASN A 462 -22.06 -68.92 40.11
CA ASN A 462 -21.87 -70.25 40.68
C ASN A 462 -20.66 -70.26 41.65
N PRO A 463 -20.56 -71.19 42.61
CA PRO A 463 -19.49 -71.20 43.61
C PRO A 463 -18.06 -71.31 43.04
N ALA A 464 -17.91 -71.81 41.81
CA ALA A 464 -16.61 -71.90 41.14
C ALA A 464 -16.20 -70.55 40.51
N GLU A 465 -17.17 -69.82 39.96
CA GLU A 465 -16.97 -68.48 39.42
C GLU A 465 -16.77 -67.44 40.51
N GLU A 466 -17.46 -67.56 41.66
CA GLU A 466 -17.18 -66.70 42.82
C GLU A 466 -15.73 -66.81 43.30
N ARG A 467 -15.18 -68.02 43.40
CA ARG A 467 -13.75 -68.21 43.74
C ARG A 467 -12.82 -67.60 42.70
N LYS A 468 -13.17 -67.71 41.42
CA LYS A 468 -12.41 -67.15 40.30
C LYS A 468 -12.44 -65.61 40.31
N VAL A 469 -13.60 -65.02 40.60
CA VAL A 469 -13.77 -63.58 40.77
C VAL A 469 -12.99 -63.10 41.99
N LEU A 470 -13.09 -63.77 43.14
CA LEU A 470 -12.29 -63.44 44.32
C LEU A 470 -10.78 -63.51 44.06
N SER A 471 -10.32 -64.50 43.29
CA SER A 471 -8.92 -64.60 42.86
C SER A 471 -8.49 -63.45 41.93
N LEU A 472 -9.37 -63.01 41.02
CA LEU A 472 -9.09 -61.87 40.15
C LEU A 472 -9.13 -60.54 40.91
N VAL A 473 -10.09 -60.37 41.83
CA VAL A 473 -10.16 -59.21 42.76
C VAL A 473 -8.88 -59.13 43.58
N SER A 474 -8.44 -60.24 44.19
CA SER A 474 -7.24 -60.23 45.03
C SER A 474 -5.96 -59.93 44.24
N LYS A 475 -5.92 -60.28 42.94
CA LYS A 475 -4.74 -60.13 42.08
C LYS A 475 -4.66 -58.76 41.38
N HIS A 476 -5.79 -58.18 41.01
CA HIS A 476 -5.84 -56.98 40.14
C HIS A 476 -6.64 -55.80 40.73
N GLY A 477 -7.39 -56.03 41.81
CA GLY A 477 -8.29 -55.04 42.42
C GLY A 477 -9.70 -55.05 41.79
N PRO A 478 -10.73 -54.59 42.53
CA PRO A 478 -12.12 -54.61 42.07
C PRO A 478 -12.37 -53.64 40.89
N ASP A 479 -11.64 -52.54 40.83
CA ASP A 479 -11.85 -51.46 39.83
C ASP A 479 -11.41 -51.85 38.41
N LYS A 480 -10.72 -52.99 38.26
CA LYS A 480 -10.22 -53.50 36.99
C LYS A 480 -11.04 -54.68 36.46
N LEU A 481 -12.19 -54.98 37.05
CA LEU A 481 -13.02 -56.10 36.61
C LEU A 481 -14.06 -55.68 35.57
N TYR A 482 -14.20 -56.52 34.56
CA TYR A 482 -15.14 -56.34 33.47
C TYR A 482 -15.90 -57.64 33.19
N GLN A 483 -17.17 -57.51 32.88
CA GLN A 483 -18.03 -58.61 32.43
C GLN A 483 -18.15 -58.60 30.90
N VAL A 484 -18.07 -59.78 30.31
CA VAL A 484 -18.25 -59.98 28.87
C VAL A 484 -19.73 -59.86 28.51
N THR A 485 -20.09 -58.88 27.68
CA THR A 485 -21.48 -58.55 27.34
C THR A 485 -22.08 -59.40 26.23
N SER A 486 -21.24 -60.07 25.43
CA SER A 486 -21.64 -60.99 24.35
C SER A 486 -20.52 -62.01 24.08
N ASN A 487 -20.86 -63.19 23.54
CA ASN A 487 -19.86 -64.23 23.24
C ASN A 487 -18.73 -63.68 22.35
N ILE A 488 -17.50 -64.04 22.70
CA ILE A 488 -16.25 -63.68 22.01
C ILE A 488 -15.64 -64.99 21.50
N SER A 489 -15.44 -65.08 20.20
CA SER A 489 -14.69 -66.16 19.57
C SER A 489 -13.32 -65.62 19.17
N GLY A 490 -12.26 -66.18 19.73
CA GLY A 490 -10.89 -65.79 19.38
C GLY A 490 -10.60 -66.17 17.93
N SER A 491 -10.14 -65.20 17.13
CA SER A 491 -9.88 -65.42 15.69
C SER A 491 -8.45 -65.14 15.28
N LYS A 492 -7.69 -64.41 16.11
CA LYS A 492 -6.28 -64.06 15.89
C LYS A 492 -5.38 -64.68 16.96
N ASP A 493 -4.07 -64.70 16.71
CA ASP A 493 -3.08 -65.10 17.70
C ASP A 493 -3.27 -64.31 19.02
N LEU A 494 -3.30 -65.07 20.12
CA LEU A 494 -3.52 -64.62 21.50
C LEU A 494 -4.92 -64.03 21.78
N ASP A 495 -5.91 -64.15 20.89
CA ASP A 495 -7.29 -63.78 21.23
C ASP A 495 -7.92 -64.84 22.16
N LEU A 496 -8.65 -64.37 23.17
CA LEU A 496 -9.41 -65.27 24.04
C LEU A 496 -10.78 -65.57 23.45
N THR A 497 -11.22 -66.81 23.63
CA THR A 497 -12.62 -67.21 23.43
C THR A 497 -13.32 -67.19 24.78
N LEU A 498 -14.29 -66.28 24.94
CA LEU A 498 -15.03 -66.07 26.19
C LEU A 498 -16.53 -66.09 25.95
N GLN A 499 -17.29 -66.58 26.92
CA GLN A 499 -18.74 -66.60 26.87
C GLN A 499 -19.32 -65.34 27.55
N ARG A 500 -20.51 -64.91 27.11
CA ARG A 500 -21.28 -63.85 27.75
C ARG A 500 -21.46 -64.17 29.23
N GLY A 501 -21.24 -63.17 30.08
CA GLY A 501 -21.36 -63.28 31.53
C GLY A 501 -20.05 -63.56 32.26
N GLN A 502 -19.00 -64.00 31.57
CA GLN A 502 -17.69 -64.26 32.20
C GLN A 502 -17.02 -62.96 32.66
N ILE A 503 -16.31 -63.04 33.79
CA ILE A 503 -15.61 -61.91 34.40
C ILE A 503 -14.11 -62.03 34.14
N VAL A 504 -13.51 -60.93 33.71
CA VAL A 504 -12.08 -60.80 33.38
C VAL A 504 -11.49 -59.56 34.05
N ALA A 505 -10.19 -59.58 34.32
CA ALA A 505 -9.47 -58.39 34.78
C ALA A 505 -8.75 -57.69 33.63
N LEU A 506 -8.91 -56.37 33.53
CA LEU A 506 -8.24 -55.54 32.56
C LEU A 506 -6.76 -55.37 32.92
N LEU A 507 -5.87 -55.76 32.01
CA LEU A 507 -4.42 -55.54 32.14
C LEU A 507 -4.00 -54.28 31.38
N GLN A 508 -4.46 -54.12 30.15
CA GLN A 508 -4.10 -52.99 29.28
C GLN A 508 -5.23 -52.64 28.33
N SER A 509 -5.56 -51.35 28.23
CA SER A 509 -6.63 -50.81 27.37
C SER A 509 -6.20 -50.51 25.93
N VAL A 510 -5.00 -50.95 25.55
CA VAL A 510 -4.40 -50.74 24.22
C VAL A 510 -3.52 -51.95 23.89
N ASP A 511 -3.53 -52.42 22.64
CA ASP A 511 -2.61 -53.48 22.21
C ASP A 511 -1.18 -52.96 21.97
N THR A 512 -0.23 -53.88 21.70
CA THR A 512 1.19 -53.55 21.47
C THR A 512 1.42 -52.68 20.22
N LYS A 513 0.40 -52.44 19.39
CA LYS A 513 0.45 -51.61 18.18
C LYS A 513 -0.37 -50.31 18.33
N GLY A 514 -0.87 -49.99 19.52
CA GLY A 514 -1.61 -48.76 19.79
C GLY A 514 -3.12 -48.83 19.52
N ASN A 515 -3.69 -50.01 19.26
CA ASN A 515 -5.12 -50.14 19.00
C ASN A 515 -5.94 -50.13 20.31
N THR A 516 -6.76 -49.11 20.50
CA THR A 516 -7.65 -48.94 21.66
C THR A 516 -8.90 -49.82 21.61
N SER A 517 -9.19 -50.49 20.49
CA SER A 517 -10.34 -51.38 20.35
C SER A 517 -10.08 -52.82 20.81
N ARG A 518 -8.83 -53.15 21.16
CA ARG A 518 -8.39 -54.51 21.51
C ARG A 518 -7.64 -54.48 22.84
N TRP A 519 -8.29 -54.97 23.90
CA TRP A 519 -7.79 -54.89 25.27
C TRP A 519 -7.17 -56.22 25.70
N LEU A 520 -6.09 -56.16 26.46
CA LEU A 520 -5.46 -57.32 27.06
C LEU A 520 -6.11 -57.60 28.41
N VAL A 521 -6.62 -58.82 28.60
CA VAL A 521 -7.32 -59.22 29.82
C VAL A 521 -6.79 -60.53 30.41
N ASP A 522 -6.94 -60.68 31.73
CA ASP A 522 -6.68 -61.90 32.48
C ASP A 522 -8.03 -62.59 32.77
N ALA A 523 -8.27 -63.74 32.16
CA ALA A 523 -9.49 -64.51 32.34
C ALA A 523 -9.40 -65.51 33.51
N GLY A 524 -8.52 -65.27 34.49
CA GLY A 524 -8.33 -66.14 35.67
C GLY A 524 -7.59 -67.43 35.35
N GLY A 525 -6.73 -67.39 34.33
CA GLY A 525 -6.00 -68.53 33.78
C GLY A 525 -5.23 -68.10 32.52
N PRO A 526 -5.81 -68.24 31.31
CA PRO A 526 -5.22 -67.70 30.10
C PRO A 526 -5.33 -66.17 30.05
N ARG A 527 -4.27 -65.53 29.54
CA ARG A 527 -4.22 -64.10 29.21
C ARG A 527 -4.24 -63.92 27.71
N GLY A 528 -4.96 -62.92 27.24
CA GLY A 528 -5.08 -62.66 25.82
C GLY A 528 -6.00 -61.50 25.52
N PHE A 529 -6.20 -61.24 24.24
CA PHE A 529 -6.88 -60.06 23.76
C PHE A 529 -8.37 -60.28 23.55
N VAL A 530 -9.15 -59.24 23.83
CA VAL A 530 -10.61 -59.20 23.63
C VAL A 530 -11.05 -57.82 23.10
N PRO A 531 -12.16 -57.73 22.36
CA PRO A 531 -12.68 -56.45 21.88
C PRO A 531 -13.19 -55.56 23.03
N ALA A 532 -12.76 -54.31 23.08
CA ALA A 532 -13.13 -53.33 24.13
C ALA A 532 -14.65 -53.13 24.23
N GLY A 533 -15.34 -53.01 23.09
CA GLY A 533 -16.79 -52.80 23.05
C GLY A 533 -17.64 -53.98 23.51
N LYS A 534 -17.03 -55.13 23.84
CA LYS A 534 -17.70 -56.31 24.40
C LYS A 534 -17.48 -56.47 25.91
N LEU A 535 -16.90 -55.48 26.55
CA LEU A 535 -16.62 -55.45 27.98
C LEU A 535 -17.41 -54.33 28.65
N GLN A 536 -17.95 -54.62 29.82
CA GLN A 536 -18.61 -53.64 30.68
C GLN A 536 -18.04 -53.73 32.09
N PRO A 537 -17.76 -52.60 32.79
CA PRO A 537 -17.27 -52.63 34.16
C PRO A 537 -18.17 -53.50 35.06
N TYR A 538 -17.56 -54.38 35.85
CA TYR A 538 -18.27 -55.27 36.75
C TYR A 538 -18.30 -54.68 38.16
N CYS A 539 -19.50 -54.40 38.68
CA CYS A 539 -19.68 -53.96 40.07
C CYS A 539 -20.05 -55.15 40.96
N LEU A 540 -19.25 -55.40 42.00
CA LEU A 540 -19.60 -56.36 43.05
C LEU A 540 -20.75 -55.78 43.89
N ALA A 541 -21.93 -56.39 43.79
CA ALA A 541 -23.05 -56.06 44.67
C ALA A 541 -22.68 -56.41 46.11
N GLN A 542 -22.62 -55.41 47.00
CA GLN A 542 -22.45 -55.64 48.44
C GLN A 542 -23.67 -56.39 48.99
N SER A 543 -23.41 -57.50 49.67
CA SER A 543 -24.39 -58.31 50.41
C SER A 543 -25.23 -57.46 51.36
N GLN A 544 -26.56 -57.47 51.17
CA GLN A 544 -27.55 -56.78 52.01
C GLN A 544 -27.58 -57.33 53.45
N GLN A 545 -27.74 -56.44 54.44
CA GLN A 545 -28.41 -56.77 55.70
C GLN A 545 -29.67 -55.88 55.88
N PRO A 546 -30.72 -56.35 56.59
CA PRO A 546 -32.09 -55.88 56.42
C PRO A 546 -32.67 -55.06 57.61
N GLY A 547 -33.64 -54.20 57.30
CA GLY A 547 -34.52 -53.45 58.24
C GLY A 547 -34.43 -51.94 58.01
N MET A 548 -35.48 -51.14 57.88
CA MET A 548 -36.89 -51.26 58.25
C MET A 548 -37.75 -50.32 57.37
N GLN A 549 -39.04 -50.62 57.37
CA GLN A 549 -40.19 -50.05 56.64
C GLN A 549 -40.29 -48.52 56.52
N MET A 550 -40.79 -48.06 55.36
CA MET A 550 -41.42 -46.74 55.16
C MET A 550 -42.87 -46.75 55.70
N PRO A 551 -43.44 -45.57 56.01
CA PRO A 551 -44.68 -45.24 55.32
C PRO A 551 -44.89 -43.77 54.93
N ALA A 552 -45.56 -43.64 53.78
CA ALA A 552 -46.60 -42.67 53.39
C ALA A 552 -46.27 -41.20 53.01
N LEU A 553 -46.73 -40.84 51.80
CA LEU A 553 -47.56 -39.68 51.39
C LEU A 553 -47.42 -38.40 52.25
N GLU A 554 -47.12 -37.21 51.73
CA GLU A 554 -47.91 -36.42 50.77
C GLU A 554 -47.02 -35.28 50.19
N SER A 555 -47.15 -34.96 48.89
CA SER A 555 -46.75 -33.64 48.40
C SER A 555 -47.83 -33.06 47.49
N SER A 556 -48.43 -31.99 47.99
CA SER A 556 -49.22 -31.03 47.22
C SER A 556 -48.50 -29.68 47.25
N ALA A 557 -48.77 -28.89 46.21
CA ALA A 557 -48.43 -27.47 46.04
C ALA A 557 -46.99 -27.11 45.63
N GLU A 558 -46.79 -27.13 44.31
CA GLU A 558 -45.83 -26.27 43.62
C GLU A 558 -46.20 -24.78 43.80
N ARG A 559 -45.26 -23.96 44.28
CA ARG A 559 -45.10 -22.56 43.84
C ARG A 559 -43.69 -22.02 44.14
N ARG A 560 -42.96 -21.82 43.04
CA ARG A 560 -41.91 -20.82 42.74
C ARG A 560 -41.42 -19.93 43.90
N ARG A 561 -40.10 -19.89 44.13
CA ARG A 561 -39.19 -18.81 43.69
C ARG A 561 -37.78 -18.91 44.34
N HIS A 562 -36.78 -18.74 43.48
CA HIS A 562 -35.45 -18.17 43.71
C HIS A 562 -34.32 -18.98 44.39
N SER A 563 -33.18 -18.93 43.68
CA SER A 563 -31.82 -18.73 44.18
C SER A 563 -31.01 -19.91 44.72
N CYS A 564 -30.00 -20.29 43.95
CA CYS A 564 -28.68 -20.69 44.46
C CYS A 564 -27.65 -20.03 43.52
N ALA A 565 -27.17 -18.85 43.88
CA ALA A 565 -25.94 -18.61 44.62
C ALA A 565 -24.69 -18.81 43.74
N SER A 566 -24.18 -17.66 43.29
CA SER A 566 -22.86 -17.44 42.70
C SER A 566 -21.76 -18.10 43.54
N LEU A 567 -21.13 -19.14 43.01
CA LEU A 567 -19.78 -19.52 43.41
C LEU A 567 -18.80 -18.61 42.66
N GLN A 568 -18.11 -17.77 43.43
CA GLN A 568 -17.03 -16.89 42.99
C GLN A 568 -16.05 -17.64 42.08
N ALA A 569 -15.88 -17.14 40.86
CA ALA A 569 -14.72 -17.45 40.05
C ALA A 569 -13.45 -17.03 40.81
N PRO A 570 -12.37 -17.84 40.81
CA PRO A 570 -11.11 -17.43 41.39
C PRO A 570 -10.61 -16.18 40.66
N ARG A 571 -10.25 -15.15 41.44
CA ARG A 571 -9.54 -13.97 40.94
C ARG A 571 -8.32 -14.44 40.14
N PRO A 572 -8.08 -13.97 38.90
CA PRO A 572 -6.83 -14.24 38.25
C PRO A 572 -5.72 -13.60 39.09
N GLN A 573 -4.88 -14.44 39.68
CA GLN A 573 -3.56 -14.01 40.11
C GLN A 573 -2.89 -13.43 38.87
N VAL A 574 -2.40 -12.20 38.97
CA VAL A 574 -1.60 -11.57 37.94
C VAL A 574 -0.34 -12.41 37.79
N ALA A 575 -0.36 -13.34 36.84
CA ALA A 575 0.86 -13.96 36.34
C ALA A 575 1.65 -12.81 35.70
N THR A 576 2.70 -12.36 36.37
CA THR A 576 3.74 -11.54 35.75
C THR A 576 4.32 -12.36 34.61
N PHE A 577 3.86 -12.07 33.39
CA PHE A 577 4.49 -12.56 32.18
C PHE A 577 5.94 -12.04 32.18
N THR A 578 6.90 -12.94 32.33
CA THR A 578 8.26 -12.68 31.88
C THR A 578 8.21 -12.57 30.36
N PRO A 579 8.56 -11.41 29.77
CA PRO A 579 8.54 -11.28 28.32
C PRO A 579 9.53 -12.28 27.72
N ALA A 580 9.07 -13.08 26.75
CA ALA A 580 9.89 -14.09 26.06
C ALA A 580 11.09 -13.50 25.30
N PHE A 581 11.19 -12.17 25.24
CA PHE A 581 12.18 -11.42 24.49
C PHE A 581 12.69 -10.22 25.30
N GLN A 582 13.99 -9.98 25.23
CA GLN A 582 14.67 -8.81 25.79
C GLN A 582 15.29 -8.00 24.65
N VAL A 583 15.28 -6.67 24.76
CA VAL A 583 16.00 -5.81 23.81
C VAL A 583 17.41 -5.56 24.35
N VAL A 584 18.41 -5.76 23.51
CA VAL A 584 19.83 -5.52 23.80
C VAL A 584 20.43 -4.60 22.73
N ALA A 585 21.49 -3.87 23.08
CA ALA A 585 22.27 -3.12 22.12
C ALA A 585 23.05 -4.09 21.22
N GLY A 586 22.76 -4.15 19.93
CA GLY A 586 23.54 -4.95 18.96
C GLY A 586 24.93 -4.37 18.68
N PHE A 587 25.11 -3.07 18.90
CA PHE A 587 26.36 -2.36 18.67
C PHE A 587 26.58 -1.31 19.77
N SER A 588 27.85 -1.01 20.05
CA SER A 588 28.19 0.09 20.96
C SER A 588 27.85 1.45 20.33
N PHE A 589 27.29 2.35 21.13
CA PHE A 589 26.91 3.70 20.75
C PHE A 589 27.44 4.69 21.78
N ALA A 590 28.06 5.78 21.35
CA ALA A 590 28.57 6.81 22.25
C ALA A 590 27.74 8.08 22.09
N ALA A 591 27.10 8.52 23.18
CA ALA A 591 26.30 9.73 23.22
C ALA A 591 27.17 10.96 22.91
N ARG A 592 26.66 11.83 22.02
CA ARG A 592 27.32 13.09 21.62
C ARG A 592 26.55 14.33 22.08
N SER A 593 25.37 14.13 22.67
CA SER A 593 24.50 15.17 23.19
C SER A 593 23.92 14.75 24.55
N PRO A 594 23.47 15.71 25.39
CA PRO A 594 22.88 15.40 26.71
C PRO A 594 21.52 14.68 26.63
N GLN A 595 20.97 14.49 25.43
CA GLN A 595 19.71 13.80 25.18
C GLN A 595 19.92 12.36 24.70
N GLU A 596 21.18 11.97 24.43
CA GLU A 596 21.58 10.62 24.02
C GLU A 596 22.11 9.83 25.21
N VAL A 597 22.00 8.50 25.15
CA VAL A 597 22.60 7.61 26.14
C VAL A 597 23.59 6.66 25.47
N SER A 598 24.77 6.51 26.06
CA SER A 598 25.79 5.59 25.53
C SER A 598 25.41 4.14 25.79
N LEU A 599 25.58 3.28 24.80
CA LEU A 599 25.34 1.84 24.87
C LEU A 599 26.63 1.06 24.64
N GLN A 600 26.77 -0.08 25.29
CA GLN A 600 27.77 -1.09 24.92
C GLN A 600 27.09 -2.26 24.20
N ALA A 601 27.77 -2.84 23.20
CA ALA A 601 27.26 -4.03 22.52
C ALA A 601 26.98 -5.18 23.52
N GLY A 602 25.82 -5.81 23.40
CA GLY A 602 25.30 -6.83 24.32
C GLY A 602 24.55 -6.28 25.52
N GLN A 603 24.52 -4.97 25.74
CA GLN A 603 23.90 -4.38 26.93
C GLN A 603 22.36 -4.43 26.84
N PRO A 604 21.65 -4.92 27.88
CA PRO A 604 20.21 -4.90 27.91
C PRO A 604 19.68 -3.47 28.03
N VAL A 605 18.65 -3.15 27.25
CA VAL A 605 18.02 -1.84 27.21
C VAL A 605 16.51 -1.96 27.35
N LEU A 606 15.90 -1.02 28.08
CA LEU A 606 14.44 -0.90 28.13
C LEU A 606 14.01 0.13 27.08
N VAL A 607 13.28 -0.29 26.06
CA VAL A 607 12.71 0.64 25.07
C VAL A 607 11.46 1.26 25.66
N LEU A 608 11.51 2.58 25.91
CA LEU A 608 10.38 3.34 26.42
C LEU A 608 9.46 3.77 25.26
N GLU A 609 10.05 4.31 24.19
CA GLU A 609 9.33 4.70 22.98
C GLU A 609 10.12 4.22 21.74
N PRO A 610 9.49 3.52 20.78
CA PRO A 610 10.17 3.01 19.59
C PRO A 610 10.37 4.09 18.50
N HIS A 611 10.12 5.36 18.81
CA HIS A 611 10.26 6.49 17.91
C HIS A 611 10.74 7.74 18.68
N ASP A 612 11.15 8.79 17.97
CA ASP A 612 11.40 10.11 18.56
C ASP A 612 10.10 10.90 18.81
N LYS A 613 10.20 12.11 19.38
CA LYS A 613 9.04 13.00 19.62
C LYS A 613 8.30 13.43 18.36
N LYS A 614 8.87 13.23 17.16
CA LYS A 614 8.28 13.56 15.85
C LYS A 614 7.76 12.31 15.12
N GLY A 615 7.79 11.13 15.76
CA GLY A 615 7.32 9.86 15.20
C GLY A 615 8.31 9.16 14.26
N SER A 616 9.57 9.59 14.22
CA SER A 616 10.62 8.93 13.43
C SER A 616 11.02 7.60 14.06
N LYS A 617 10.92 6.51 13.30
CA LYS A 617 11.36 5.16 13.72
C LYS A 617 12.87 4.93 13.62
N GLU A 618 13.65 5.97 13.29
CA GLU A 618 15.12 5.87 13.22
C GLU A 618 15.79 6.00 14.59
N TRP A 619 15.08 6.54 15.59
CA TRP A 619 15.55 6.73 16.95
C TRP A 619 14.55 6.18 17.95
N SER A 620 15.04 5.53 18.99
CA SER A 620 14.24 5.01 20.09
C SER A 620 14.66 5.68 21.38
N LEU A 621 13.68 6.06 22.20
CA LEU A 621 13.94 6.48 23.56
C LEU A 621 14.16 5.22 24.41
N VAL A 622 15.33 5.10 25.01
CA VAL A 622 15.70 3.94 25.82
C VAL A 622 16.12 4.35 27.22
N GLU A 623 15.95 3.44 28.16
CA GLU A 623 16.45 3.54 29.52
C GLU A 623 17.49 2.44 29.77
N VAL A 624 18.66 2.86 30.23
CA VAL A 624 19.82 2.00 30.48
C VAL A 624 20.51 2.44 31.76
N ASN A 625 20.64 1.53 32.73
CA ASN A 625 21.23 1.81 34.05
C ASN A 625 20.62 3.05 34.76
N GLY A 626 19.31 3.29 34.57
CA GLY A 626 18.60 4.44 35.15
C GLY A 626 18.81 5.77 34.43
N GLN A 627 19.57 5.80 33.32
CA GLN A 627 19.70 6.97 32.44
C GLN A 627 18.78 6.81 31.23
N ARG A 628 18.08 7.90 30.88
CA ARG A 628 17.19 7.96 29.72
C ARG A 628 17.84 8.79 28.63
N GLY A 629 17.82 8.27 27.41
CA GLY A 629 18.32 8.99 26.26
C GLY A 629 17.96 8.30 24.95
N TYR A 630 18.15 9.02 23.85
CA TYR A 630 17.90 8.51 22.53
C TYR A 630 19.08 7.71 22.00
N VAL A 631 18.76 6.64 21.29
CA VAL A 631 19.72 5.80 20.57
C VAL A 631 19.14 5.46 19.20
N PRO A 632 19.98 5.24 18.18
CA PRO A 632 19.48 4.81 16.87
C PRO A 632 18.77 3.46 16.99
N SER A 633 17.55 3.35 16.49
CA SER A 633 16.75 2.11 16.61
C SER A 633 17.42 0.92 15.92
N SER A 634 18.25 1.17 14.90
CA SER A 634 19.04 0.14 14.21
C SER A 634 20.17 -0.46 15.05
N TYR A 635 20.48 0.13 16.22
CA TYR A 635 21.48 -0.38 17.15
C TYR A 635 20.87 -1.31 18.20
N LEU A 636 19.56 -1.54 18.16
CA LEU A 636 18.83 -2.39 19.09
C LEU A 636 18.48 -3.73 18.43
N LEU A 637 18.64 -4.81 19.18
CA LEU A 637 18.30 -6.17 18.78
C LEU A 637 17.33 -6.77 19.79
N THR A 638 16.29 -7.43 19.31
CA THR A 638 15.41 -8.23 20.15
C THR A 638 15.95 -9.66 20.20
N VAL A 639 16.32 -10.12 21.39
CA VAL A 639 16.87 -11.46 21.62
C VAL A 639 15.93 -12.26 22.54
N PRO A 640 15.83 -13.58 22.38
CA PRO A 640 15.09 -14.42 23.32
C PRO A 640 15.71 -14.32 24.72
N ALA A 641 14.88 -14.15 25.76
CA ALA A 641 15.37 -14.15 27.13
C ALA A 641 15.91 -15.56 27.48
N GLN A 642 17.22 -15.71 27.67
CA GLN A 642 17.80 -16.99 28.11
C GLN A 642 17.39 -17.26 29.57
N GLU A 643 16.76 -18.41 29.82
CA GLU A 643 16.55 -18.93 31.18
C GLU A 643 17.91 -19.17 31.86
N PRO A 644 18.09 -18.82 33.15
CA PRO A 644 19.28 -19.17 33.88
C PRO A 644 19.37 -20.70 34.02
N VAL A 645 20.44 -21.27 33.46
CA VAL A 645 20.82 -22.67 33.66
C VAL A 645 21.07 -22.89 35.16
N GLY A 646 20.11 -23.49 35.85
CA GLY A 646 20.21 -23.80 37.27
C GLY A 646 19.30 -24.96 37.63
N TRP A 647 19.84 -26.18 37.54
CA TRP A 647 19.21 -27.37 38.10
C TRP A 647 19.15 -27.25 39.63
N SER A 648 17.96 -27.39 40.21
CA SER A 648 17.78 -27.96 41.56
C SER A 648 16.42 -28.65 41.70
N LEU A 649 16.50 -29.89 42.19
CA LEU A 649 15.40 -30.85 42.43
C LEU A 649 14.47 -30.40 43.58
N PRO A 650 13.26 -30.98 43.69
CA PRO A 650 12.21 -30.50 44.58
C PRO A 650 12.45 -30.89 46.04
N VAL A 651 12.12 -29.97 46.95
CA VAL A 651 11.54 -30.23 48.28
C VAL A 651 10.45 -29.20 48.52
#